data_AF-A0A6G6X3S2-F1
#
_entry.id   AF-A0A6G6X3S2-F1
#
_cell.length_a   1.000
_cell.length_b   1.000
_cell.length_c   1.000
_cell.angle_alpha   90.00
_cell.angle_beta   90.00
_cell.angle_gamma   90.00
#
_symmetry.space_group_name_H-M   'P 1'
#
loop_
_entity.id
_entity.type
_entity.pdbx_description
1 polymer ?
#
loop_
_entity_poly.entity_id
_entity_poly.type
_entity_poly.pdbx_seq_one_letter_code
_entity_poly.pdbx_strand_id
1 'polypeptide(L)'
;MTPGDHPRPAPFVGPRPYKLGEQLFGRGRERLELLDLLIAERIVLLYSASGAGKTSLIQAALAPALRNEAFTVPTFARVTFEQAMGVSEPANRYVFAVLLSLEESQPKERQCPLAALTQMTLADYLDARWAEPAGGMVLIIDQFEEILTIDPTDLDEKREFFAQLGAALRSRHRWALLSMREEHLAGLDPYRNMIPTRLASTFRLELLNEQQARQIMQEASAQAGVVFTDGAARKLVDDLRRVQVQRSGGALEEQLGPTVEPTQLQVVCLRLWSKLGPDQATIEEDDVEAIGSADTALADYFAETVERLGSRERFVRDWIEDELITPQGLRNQILKEAALRGGKVDTQAISLLDERHLLREERRRGIGWLELTHDRLVQPIRTDNASWRDAHLTPFQRQALLWDRQGRPHHLELRGATLRTAEYWAEEHDSELTSSERDFLAACVGSRRRMRNRRLIPAMAVGLAILAVVLFEGYRRLLEAQPWGNWTDLRTGEPHELGGDFIAIGRSQPGFEKLFKSQIYLEPTVVSRWHLVVSRGLQAFDMRSLNGTTINGRFLQYGHDRSIVDGDLIAIAGYAVFRFSTIERSYFPFFRPPAPRYPSLPDGTWAILLDGGSGRTIPLVDGASYLGKDENGGISLASAEVSGSILKIAPSTEPFQMDLQTLDSDGDDQLFGMFKYEDRTYLAVGIPSGVRVSEFFKDVPGTEYASKMTFCFGQRSQGESTTMHGSKIQLVTIQSDDEPRCTLGPFQIVDLR
;
A
#
# COMPACT_ATOMS: atom_id res chain seq x y z
N MET A 1 -29.11 12.86 45.07
CA MET A 1 -30.58 12.94 45.21
C MET A 1 -31.17 12.93 43.82
N THR A 2 -31.99 11.93 43.48
CA THR A 2 -32.81 12.00 42.25
C THR A 2 -33.73 13.22 42.31
N PRO A 3 -34.16 13.82 41.18
CA PRO A 3 -35.02 15.02 41.14
C PRO A 3 -36.42 14.91 41.78
N GLY A 4 -36.68 13.90 42.61
CA GLY A 4 -37.93 13.69 43.35
C GLY A 4 -37.81 13.75 44.88
N ASP A 5 -36.62 13.95 45.44
CA ASP A 5 -36.38 13.93 46.91
C ASP A 5 -36.22 15.32 47.55
N HIS A 6 -36.48 16.39 46.80
CA HIS A 6 -36.50 17.74 47.37
C HIS A 6 -37.78 17.92 48.20
N PRO A 7 -37.71 18.40 49.46
CA PRO A 7 -38.89 18.54 50.32
C PRO A 7 -39.97 19.48 49.75
N ARG A 8 -39.64 20.29 48.73
CA ARG A 8 -40.56 21.19 48.05
C ARG A 8 -40.75 20.75 46.59
N PRO A 9 -42.00 20.61 46.10
CA PRO A 9 -42.24 20.32 44.69
C PRO A 9 -41.71 21.48 43.82
N ALA A 10 -41.00 21.13 42.74
CA ALA A 10 -40.45 22.13 41.83
C ALA A 10 -41.57 22.89 41.11
N PRO A 11 -41.55 24.24 41.10
CA PRO A 11 -42.58 25.05 40.43
C PRO A 11 -42.36 25.15 38.91
N PHE A 12 -41.17 24.76 38.43
CA PHE A 12 -40.82 24.68 37.02
C PHE A 12 -41.11 23.28 36.50
N VAL A 13 -41.82 23.19 35.38
CA VAL A 13 -42.29 21.91 34.82
C VAL A 13 -41.28 21.27 33.87
N GLY A 14 -40.20 21.99 33.54
CA GLY A 14 -39.24 21.59 32.52
C GLY A 14 -39.84 21.73 31.12
N PRO A 15 -39.45 20.88 30.15
CA PRO A 15 -39.81 21.11 28.76
C PRO A 15 -41.22 20.65 28.37
N ARG A 16 -41.97 20.02 29.29
CA ARG A 16 -43.37 19.64 29.05
C ARG A 16 -44.29 20.86 29.07
N PRO A 17 -45.41 20.85 28.33
CA PRO A 17 -46.41 21.90 28.48
C PRO A 17 -47.08 21.87 29.87
N TYR A 18 -47.44 23.06 30.37
CA TYR A 18 -48.34 23.20 31.51
C TYR A 18 -49.72 22.63 31.17
N LYS A 19 -50.28 21.85 32.10
CA LYS A 19 -51.56 21.15 31.98
C LYS A 19 -52.67 21.95 32.66
N LEU A 20 -53.92 21.54 32.42
CA LEU A 20 -55.09 22.07 33.09
C LEU A 20 -54.95 21.94 34.62
N GLY A 21 -55.13 23.06 35.34
CA GLY A 21 -55.03 23.15 36.80
C GLY A 21 -53.65 23.56 37.31
N GLU A 22 -52.63 23.54 36.46
CA GLU A 22 -51.31 24.11 36.79
C GLU A 22 -51.31 25.62 36.54
N GLN A 23 -50.52 26.38 37.30
CA GLN A 23 -50.45 27.84 37.15
C GLN A 23 -49.40 28.25 36.12
N LEU A 24 -49.81 29.13 35.19
CA LEU A 24 -48.94 29.70 34.17
C LEU A 24 -48.70 31.20 34.45
N PHE A 25 -47.47 31.54 34.80
CA PHE A 25 -47.04 32.91 35.09
C PHE A 25 -46.53 33.64 33.83
N GLY A 26 -46.38 34.97 33.91
CA GLY A 26 -45.81 35.81 32.83
C GLY A 26 -46.64 35.94 31.53
N ARG A 27 -47.77 35.22 31.42
CA ARG A 27 -48.66 35.24 30.24
C ARG A 27 -50.05 35.81 30.52
N GLY A 28 -50.19 36.59 31.60
CA GLY A 28 -51.48 37.14 32.02
C GLY A 28 -52.11 38.07 30.97
N ARG A 29 -51.29 38.88 30.30
CA ARG A 29 -51.72 39.79 29.23
C ARG A 29 -52.22 39.02 28.01
N GLU A 30 -51.43 38.10 27.49
CA GLU A 30 -51.80 37.32 26.30
C GLU A 30 -53.02 36.43 26.56
N ARG A 31 -53.15 35.89 27.79
CA ARG A 31 -54.38 35.18 28.20
C ARG A 31 -55.61 36.06 28.05
N LEU A 32 -55.57 37.29 28.57
CA LEU A 32 -56.70 38.22 28.53
C LEU A 32 -56.99 38.69 27.10
N GLU A 33 -55.97 39.14 26.37
CA GLU A 33 -56.13 39.59 24.99
C GLU A 33 -56.68 38.48 24.07
N LEU A 34 -56.21 37.25 24.23
CA LEU A 34 -56.70 36.11 23.45
C LEU A 34 -58.13 35.71 23.86
N LEU A 35 -58.45 35.77 25.15
CA LEU A 35 -59.81 35.51 25.64
C LEU A 35 -60.79 36.52 25.06
N ASP A 36 -60.51 37.82 25.20
CA ASP A 36 -61.35 38.91 24.72
C ASP A 36 -61.54 38.83 23.20
N LEU A 37 -60.45 38.58 22.47
CA LEU A 37 -60.50 38.40 21.02
C LEU A 37 -61.35 37.19 20.63
N LEU A 38 -61.20 36.05 21.32
CA LEU A 38 -61.96 34.84 21.01
C LEU A 38 -63.45 35.01 21.30
N ILE A 39 -63.80 35.67 22.40
CA ILE A 39 -65.19 35.98 22.73
C ILE A 39 -65.81 36.88 21.66
N ALA A 40 -65.09 37.93 21.23
CA ALA A 40 -65.57 38.90 20.25
C ALA A 40 -65.68 38.33 18.82
N GLU A 41 -64.65 37.63 18.35
CA GLU A 41 -64.50 37.25 16.94
C GLU A 41 -64.96 35.82 16.64
N ARG A 42 -65.18 35.01 17.69
CA ARG A 42 -65.66 33.63 17.66
C ARG A 42 -64.75 32.59 17.02
N ILE A 43 -64.06 32.92 15.94
CA ILE A 43 -63.12 32.06 15.22
C ILE A 43 -61.78 32.77 15.16
N VAL A 44 -60.81 32.27 15.93
CA VAL A 44 -59.47 32.86 16.04
C VAL A 44 -58.39 31.85 15.65
N LEU A 45 -57.44 32.31 14.84
CA LEU A 45 -56.22 31.58 14.53
C LEU A 45 -55.07 32.05 15.44
N LEU A 46 -54.67 31.20 16.38
CA LEU A 46 -53.48 31.40 17.21
C LEU A 46 -52.26 30.84 16.51
N TYR A 47 -51.22 31.64 16.32
CA TYR A 47 -49.98 31.16 15.71
C TYR A 47 -48.73 31.71 16.40
N SER A 48 -47.62 30.97 16.27
CA SER A 48 -46.31 31.42 16.72
C SER A 48 -45.18 30.51 16.25
N ALA A 49 -43.95 30.98 16.39
CA ALA A 49 -42.76 30.13 16.35
C ALA A 49 -42.85 28.93 17.32
N SER A 50 -42.05 27.90 17.05
CA SER A 50 -41.92 26.73 17.92
C SER A 50 -41.41 27.14 19.32
N GLY A 51 -41.87 26.48 20.38
CA GLY A 51 -41.41 26.74 21.75
C GLY A 51 -42.03 27.95 22.46
N ALA A 52 -42.87 28.76 21.81
CA ALA A 52 -43.48 29.95 22.45
C ALA A 52 -44.50 29.64 23.57
N GLY A 53 -44.88 28.37 23.76
CA GLY A 53 -45.79 27.94 24.82
C GLY A 53 -47.28 27.98 24.45
N LYS A 54 -47.65 27.82 23.16
CA LYS A 54 -49.05 27.77 22.68
C LYS A 54 -49.90 26.79 23.48
N THR A 55 -49.48 25.52 23.53
CA THR A 55 -50.19 24.47 24.27
C THR A 55 -50.31 24.81 25.76
N SER A 56 -49.26 25.35 26.39
CA SER A 56 -49.33 25.78 27.80
C SER A 56 -50.33 26.92 28.03
N LEU A 57 -50.33 27.94 27.17
CA LEU A 57 -51.28 29.05 27.22
C LEU A 57 -52.72 28.56 27.06
N ILE A 58 -52.96 27.66 26.10
CA ILE A 58 -54.27 27.07 25.85
C ILE A 58 -54.75 26.26 27.07
N GLN A 59 -53.94 25.31 27.53
CA GLN A 59 -54.37 24.31 28.52
C GLN A 59 -54.45 24.88 29.94
N ALA A 60 -53.43 25.64 30.37
CA ALA A 60 -53.30 26.08 31.75
C ALA A 60 -53.96 27.44 32.01
N ALA A 61 -54.15 28.28 30.99
CA ALA A 61 -54.63 29.65 31.17
C ALA A 61 -55.95 29.95 30.43
N LEU A 62 -56.03 29.70 29.13
CA LEU A 62 -57.19 30.08 28.31
C LEU A 62 -58.40 29.18 28.57
N ALA A 63 -58.23 27.85 28.58
CA ALA A 63 -59.34 26.92 28.79
C ALA A 63 -60.03 27.11 30.17
N PRO A 64 -59.31 27.29 31.29
CA PRO A 64 -59.92 27.71 32.55
C PRO A 64 -60.67 29.04 32.46
N ALA A 65 -60.10 30.04 31.79
CA ALA A 65 -60.72 31.35 31.66
C ALA A 65 -62.03 31.30 30.85
N LEU A 66 -62.06 30.55 29.75
CA LEU A 66 -63.28 30.31 28.97
C LEU A 66 -64.37 29.61 29.79
N ARG A 67 -64.01 28.64 30.64
CA ARG A 67 -64.96 27.96 31.53
C ARG A 67 -65.54 28.91 32.58
N ASN A 68 -64.76 29.86 33.07
CA ASN A 68 -65.24 30.90 33.99
C ASN A 68 -66.25 31.84 33.31
N GLU A 69 -66.11 32.04 32.00
CA GLU A 69 -67.08 32.75 31.14
C GLU A 69 -68.26 31.85 30.70
N ALA A 70 -68.49 30.73 31.38
CA ALA A 70 -69.57 29.76 31.13
C ALA A 70 -69.54 29.03 29.78
N PHE A 71 -68.43 29.11 29.02
CA PHE A 71 -68.27 28.29 27.82
C PHE A 71 -68.04 26.82 28.16
N THR A 72 -68.64 25.94 27.36
CA THR A 72 -68.26 24.53 27.31
C THR A 72 -66.99 24.39 26.46
N VAL A 73 -65.91 23.91 27.09
CA VAL A 73 -64.63 23.68 26.41
C VAL A 73 -64.34 22.18 26.43
N PRO A 74 -64.61 21.44 25.32
CA PRO A 74 -64.17 20.05 25.16
C PRO A 74 -62.65 19.91 25.31
N THR A 75 -62.17 18.66 25.32
CA THR A 75 -60.73 18.40 25.19
C THR A 75 -60.17 19.01 23.90
N PHE A 76 -58.89 19.37 23.96
CA PHE A 76 -58.12 19.87 22.83
C PHE A 76 -58.00 18.77 21.78
N ALA A 77 -58.61 18.98 20.62
CA ALA A 77 -58.51 18.05 19.51
C ALA A 77 -57.15 18.18 18.82
N ARG A 78 -56.66 17.08 18.25
CA ARG A 78 -55.53 17.04 17.31
C ARG A 78 -55.94 16.33 16.02
N VAL A 79 -55.20 16.60 14.95
CA VAL A 79 -55.48 16.09 13.59
C VAL A 79 -54.62 14.85 13.26
N THR A 80 -53.67 14.48 14.11
CA THR A 80 -52.90 13.24 13.95
C THR A 80 -53.74 11.99 14.20
N PHE A 81 -53.74 11.09 13.22
CA PHE A 81 -54.26 9.74 13.32
C PHE A 81 -53.15 8.73 12.99
N GLU A 82 -52.90 7.79 13.91
CA GLU A 82 -52.25 6.52 13.57
C GLU A 82 -53.34 5.50 13.32
N GLN A 83 -53.28 4.79 12.19
CA GLN A 83 -54.25 3.73 11.87
C GLN A 83 -54.27 2.69 12.99
N ALA A 84 -55.31 2.75 13.83
CA ALA A 84 -55.59 1.70 14.79
C ALA A 84 -55.94 0.42 14.02
N MET A 85 -55.22 -0.67 14.32
CA MET A 85 -55.45 -1.98 13.71
C MET A 85 -56.91 -2.42 13.93
N GLY A 86 -57.65 -2.64 12.84
CA GLY A 86 -59.02 -3.20 12.88
C GLY A 86 -60.17 -2.20 12.71
N VAL A 87 -59.91 -0.95 12.33
CA VAL A 87 -60.95 0.05 12.00
C VAL A 87 -61.22 0.04 10.49
N SER A 88 -62.50 0.09 10.07
CA SER A 88 -62.87 0.29 8.67
C SER A 88 -62.40 1.67 8.18
N GLU A 89 -62.06 1.80 6.90
CA GLU A 89 -61.56 3.05 6.33
C GLU A 89 -62.55 4.22 6.61
N PRO A 90 -62.12 5.28 7.31
CA PRO A 90 -63.02 6.39 7.67
C PRO A 90 -63.42 7.18 6.42
N ALA A 91 -64.63 7.77 6.44
CA ALA A 91 -65.12 8.59 5.32
C ALA A 91 -64.20 9.78 4.99
N ASN A 92 -63.56 10.34 6.02
CA ASN A 92 -62.49 11.32 5.90
C ASN A 92 -61.57 11.16 7.12
N ARG A 93 -60.29 10.88 6.88
CA ARG A 93 -59.38 10.53 7.99
C ARG A 93 -59.09 11.70 8.93
N TYR A 94 -59.13 12.94 8.42
CA TYR A 94 -58.84 14.14 9.22
C TYR A 94 -60.02 14.51 10.13
N VAL A 95 -61.24 14.39 9.61
CA VAL A 95 -62.46 14.50 10.42
C VAL A 95 -62.41 13.42 11.50
N PHE A 96 -62.16 12.17 11.11
CA PHE A 96 -62.07 11.05 12.05
C PHE A 96 -61.02 11.28 13.14
N ALA A 97 -59.84 11.83 12.82
CA ALA A 97 -58.80 12.15 13.79
C ALA A 97 -59.28 13.13 14.87
N VAL A 98 -59.95 14.21 14.45
CA VAL A 98 -60.54 15.20 15.37
C VAL A 98 -61.64 14.57 16.23
N LEU A 99 -62.52 13.79 15.62
CA LEU A 99 -63.60 13.10 16.35
C LEU A 99 -63.06 12.12 17.38
N LEU A 100 -62.08 11.29 16.99
CA LEU A 100 -61.42 10.34 17.86
C LEU A 100 -60.74 11.03 19.05
N SER A 101 -60.01 12.13 18.79
CA SER A 101 -59.33 12.90 19.83
C SER A 101 -60.32 13.50 20.86
N LEU A 102 -61.47 13.99 20.40
CA LEU A 102 -62.54 14.46 21.29
C LEU A 102 -63.16 13.30 22.08
N GLU A 103 -63.31 12.14 21.44
CA GLU A 103 -63.97 10.98 22.00
C GLU A 103 -63.14 10.26 23.07
N GLU A 104 -61.85 10.09 22.85
CA GLU A 104 -60.93 9.43 23.80
C GLU A 104 -60.90 10.11 25.17
N SER A 105 -61.23 11.40 25.19
CA SER A 105 -61.32 12.17 26.43
C SER A 105 -62.62 11.99 27.21
N GLN A 106 -63.63 11.35 26.61
CA GLN A 106 -64.90 11.07 27.28
C GLN A 106 -64.77 9.89 28.24
N PRO A 107 -65.56 9.85 29.33
CA PRO A 107 -65.70 8.65 30.16
C PRO A 107 -66.08 7.44 29.29
N LYS A 108 -65.48 6.27 29.57
CA LYS A 108 -65.64 5.05 28.75
C LYS A 108 -67.11 4.67 28.54
N GLU A 109 -67.96 4.93 29.50
CA GLU A 109 -69.39 4.62 29.47
C GLU A 109 -70.18 5.51 28.50
N ARG A 110 -69.62 6.68 28.15
CA ARG A 110 -70.21 7.63 27.21
C ARG A 110 -69.56 7.56 25.83
N GLN A 111 -68.56 6.72 25.65
CA GLN A 111 -67.87 6.59 24.37
C GLN A 111 -68.77 5.86 23.35
N CYS A 112 -68.82 6.37 22.12
CA CYS A 112 -69.50 5.78 20.99
C CYS A 112 -68.57 4.77 20.29
N PRO A 113 -69.14 3.73 19.67
CA PRO A 113 -68.33 2.74 18.97
C PRO A 113 -67.51 3.36 17.83
N LEU A 114 -66.26 2.92 17.66
CA LEU A 114 -65.37 3.39 16.59
C LEU A 114 -66.01 3.29 15.20
N ALA A 115 -66.77 2.22 14.93
CA ALA A 115 -67.47 2.05 13.66
C ALA A 115 -68.57 3.10 13.39
N ALA A 116 -69.14 3.72 14.42
CA ALA A 116 -70.08 4.82 14.26
C ALA A 116 -69.34 6.14 13.95
N LEU A 117 -68.20 6.38 14.62
CA LEU A 117 -67.37 7.57 14.42
C LEU A 117 -66.82 7.67 12.99
N THR A 118 -66.50 6.56 12.34
CA THR A 118 -65.94 6.56 10.96
C THR A 118 -66.90 7.14 9.92
N GLN A 119 -68.20 7.22 10.22
CA GLN A 119 -69.24 7.70 9.32
C GLN A 119 -69.88 9.03 9.76
N MET A 120 -69.50 9.57 10.93
CA MET A 120 -70.05 10.82 11.44
C MET A 120 -69.39 12.03 10.76
N THR A 121 -70.19 13.06 10.47
CA THR A 121 -69.64 14.37 10.13
C THR A 121 -69.22 15.13 11.38
N LEU A 122 -68.33 16.12 11.23
CA LEU A 122 -67.95 16.97 12.36
C LEU A 122 -69.15 17.68 12.98
N ALA A 123 -70.09 18.18 12.17
CA ALA A 123 -71.27 18.87 12.68
C ALA A 123 -72.17 17.93 13.48
N ASP A 124 -72.49 16.75 12.95
CA ASP A 124 -73.38 15.77 13.60
C ASP A 124 -72.82 15.32 14.95
N TYR A 125 -71.51 15.06 15.02
CA TYR A 125 -70.85 14.69 16.27
C TYR A 125 -70.95 15.81 17.32
N LEU A 126 -70.63 17.05 16.92
CA LEU A 126 -70.69 18.20 17.83
C LEU A 126 -72.13 18.49 18.26
N ASP A 127 -73.13 18.29 17.39
CA ASP A 127 -74.56 18.43 17.75
C ASP A 127 -75.02 17.33 18.71
N ALA A 128 -74.65 16.08 18.46
CA ALA A 128 -74.99 14.96 19.34
C ALA A 128 -74.45 15.11 20.76
N ARG A 129 -73.31 15.80 20.92
CA ARG A 129 -72.63 16.00 22.21
C ARG A 129 -72.94 17.35 22.86
N TRP A 130 -73.00 18.41 22.05
CA TRP A 130 -73.01 19.81 22.49
C TRP A 130 -73.84 20.70 21.55
N ALA A 131 -75.06 20.29 21.18
CA ALA A 131 -75.95 21.07 20.30
C ALA A 131 -76.05 22.55 20.70
N GLU A 132 -76.46 22.84 21.93
CA GLU A 132 -76.67 24.23 22.41
C GLU A 132 -76.35 24.38 23.92
N PRO A 133 -75.06 24.38 24.32
CA PRO A 133 -74.70 24.71 25.68
C PRO A 133 -75.01 26.19 25.99
N ALA A 134 -75.48 26.47 27.20
CA ALA A 134 -76.00 27.79 27.60
C ALA A 134 -75.05 28.97 27.33
N GLY A 135 -73.74 28.79 27.55
CA GLY A 135 -72.72 29.79 27.26
C GLY A 135 -72.03 29.63 25.89
N GLY A 136 -72.43 28.64 25.10
CA GLY A 136 -71.72 28.27 23.87
C GLY A 136 -70.59 27.26 24.08
N MET A 137 -70.03 26.78 22.97
CA MET A 137 -69.01 25.73 22.93
C MET A 137 -67.75 26.23 22.21
N VAL A 138 -66.56 26.00 22.75
CA VAL A 138 -65.29 26.39 22.12
C VAL A 138 -64.54 25.14 21.66
N LEU A 139 -64.52 24.91 20.35
CA LEU A 139 -63.69 23.88 19.74
C LEU A 139 -62.24 24.36 19.66
N ILE A 140 -61.34 23.67 20.33
CA ILE A 140 -59.91 23.97 20.27
C ILE A 140 -59.22 22.87 19.50
N ILE A 141 -58.56 23.22 18.40
CA ILE A 141 -57.71 22.31 17.63
C ILE A 141 -56.26 22.79 17.76
N ASP A 142 -55.45 22.03 18.51
CA ASP A 142 -54.02 22.29 18.65
C ASP A 142 -53.24 21.56 17.56
N GLN A 143 -52.06 22.08 17.21
CA GLN A 143 -51.26 21.58 16.08
C GLN A 143 -52.06 21.50 14.77
N PHE A 144 -52.88 22.52 14.50
CA PHE A 144 -53.75 22.57 13.34
C PHE A 144 -52.99 22.47 12.01
N GLU A 145 -51.68 22.77 11.98
CA GLU A 145 -50.81 22.56 10.81
C GLU A 145 -50.77 21.12 10.31
N GLU A 146 -51.08 20.13 11.16
CA GLU A 146 -51.02 18.70 10.81
C GLU A 146 -51.95 18.34 9.65
N ILE A 147 -53.07 19.04 9.48
CA ILE A 147 -53.95 18.90 8.30
C ILE A 147 -53.21 19.16 6.98
N LEU A 148 -52.19 20.02 7.02
CA LEU A 148 -51.41 20.42 5.84
C LEU A 148 -50.23 19.48 5.61
N THR A 149 -49.58 19.00 6.68
CA THR A 149 -48.26 18.34 6.64
C THR A 149 -48.32 16.81 6.58
N ILE A 150 -49.35 16.16 7.15
CA ILE A 150 -49.46 14.70 7.22
C ILE A 150 -49.35 14.06 5.83
N ASP A 151 -50.24 14.46 4.91
CA ASP A 151 -50.16 14.12 3.49
C ASP A 151 -50.45 15.37 2.67
N PRO A 152 -49.45 16.00 2.05
CA PRO A 152 -49.62 17.15 1.17
C PRO A 152 -50.55 16.91 -0.01
N THR A 153 -50.72 15.67 -0.48
CA THR A 153 -51.41 15.32 -1.74
C THR A 153 -52.91 15.08 -1.60
N ASP A 154 -53.42 14.89 -0.38
CA ASP A 154 -54.84 14.65 -0.10
C ASP A 154 -55.69 15.91 -0.16
N LEU A 155 -55.69 16.58 -1.30
CA LEU A 155 -56.37 17.86 -1.50
C LEU A 155 -57.88 17.74 -1.33
N ASP A 156 -58.49 16.66 -1.80
CA ASP A 156 -59.93 16.45 -1.74
C ASP A 156 -60.39 16.18 -0.30
N GLU A 157 -59.70 15.31 0.44
CA GLU A 157 -60.00 15.08 1.86
C GLU A 157 -59.77 16.33 2.71
N LYS A 158 -58.72 17.12 2.44
CA LYS A 158 -58.52 18.41 3.13
C LYS A 158 -59.67 19.37 2.85
N ARG A 159 -60.04 19.53 1.57
CA ARG A 159 -61.18 20.39 1.18
C ARG A 159 -62.45 19.97 1.90
N GLU A 160 -62.73 18.67 1.97
CA GLU A 160 -63.89 18.14 2.68
C GLU A 160 -63.81 18.40 4.18
N PHE A 161 -62.65 18.20 4.82
CA PHE A 161 -62.44 18.56 6.23
C PHE A 161 -62.72 20.04 6.49
N PHE A 162 -62.17 20.95 5.67
CA PHE A 162 -62.40 22.39 5.80
C PHE A 162 -63.84 22.78 5.50
N ALA A 163 -64.53 22.08 4.59
CA ALA A 163 -65.96 22.26 4.33
C ALA A 163 -66.79 21.87 5.56
N GLN A 164 -66.50 20.73 6.19
CA GLN A 164 -67.18 20.27 7.40
C GLN A 164 -66.89 21.16 8.60
N LEU A 165 -65.64 21.59 8.79
CA LEU A 165 -65.26 22.58 9.81
C LEU A 165 -66.02 23.89 9.60
N GLY A 166 -66.06 24.38 8.36
CA GLY A 166 -66.82 25.56 8.00
C GLY A 166 -68.31 25.42 8.29
N ALA A 167 -68.93 24.29 7.91
CA ALA A 167 -70.32 24.00 8.16
C ALA A 167 -70.64 23.93 9.67
N ALA A 168 -69.81 23.22 10.44
CA ALA A 168 -69.95 23.13 11.89
C ALA A 168 -69.86 24.53 12.55
N LEU A 169 -68.96 25.39 12.09
CA LEU A 169 -68.76 26.74 12.60
C LEU A 169 -69.77 27.77 12.07
N ARG A 170 -70.79 27.40 11.28
CA ARG A 170 -71.92 28.29 10.97
C ARG A 170 -72.86 28.47 12.16
N SER A 171 -72.92 27.49 13.07
CA SER A 171 -73.67 27.64 14.33
C SER A 171 -73.10 28.81 15.14
N ARG A 172 -73.98 29.72 15.54
CA ARG A 172 -73.61 30.88 16.37
C ARG A 172 -73.26 30.51 17.81
N HIS A 173 -73.60 29.29 18.23
CA HIS A 173 -73.29 28.74 19.56
C HIS A 173 -71.92 28.04 19.62
N ARG A 174 -71.12 28.08 18.54
CA ARG A 174 -69.80 27.46 18.47
C ARG A 174 -68.70 28.48 18.20
N TRP A 175 -67.63 28.41 18.97
CA TRP A 175 -66.38 29.14 18.84
C TRP A 175 -65.28 28.18 18.39
N ALA A 176 -64.24 28.71 17.74
CA ALA A 176 -63.06 27.93 17.39
C ALA A 176 -61.78 28.67 17.70
N LEU A 177 -60.86 27.98 18.34
CA LEU A 177 -59.46 28.36 18.42
C LEU A 177 -58.64 27.34 17.64
N LEU A 178 -58.03 27.79 16.55
CA LEU A 178 -57.12 26.96 15.75
C LEU A 178 -55.70 27.40 16.11
N SER A 179 -54.90 26.49 16.68
CA SER A 179 -53.52 26.78 17.09
C SER A 179 -52.55 26.13 16.13
N MET A 180 -51.64 26.91 15.54
CA MET A 180 -50.63 26.37 14.62
C MET A 180 -49.28 27.09 14.67
N ARG A 181 -48.33 26.60 13.88
CA ARG A 181 -47.04 27.26 13.69
C ARG A 181 -47.08 28.31 12.59
N GLU A 182 -46.29 29.37 12.74
CA GLU A 182 -46.31 30.52 11.84
C GLU A 182 -45.82 30.19 10.42
N GLU A 183 -44.88 29.25 10.27
CA GLU A 183 -44.35 28.79 8.98
C GLU A 183 -45.40 28.10 8.09
N HIS A 184 -46.49 27.61 8.68
CA HIS A 184 -47.54 26.88 7.95
C HIS A 184 -48.74 27.78 7.57
N LEU A 185 -48.75 29.06 7.96
CA LEU A 185 -49.89 29.97 7.75
C LEU A 185 -50.30 30.10 6.28
N ALA A 186 -49.34 30.24 5.37
CA ALA A 186 -49.61 30.40 3.93
C ALA A 186 -50.32 29.16 3.34
N GLY A 187 -50.10 27.98 3.92
CA GLY A 187 -50.74 26.74 3.48
C GLY A 187 -52.26 26.72 3.69
N LEU A 188 -52.82 27.63 4.49
CA LEU A 188 -54.26 27.75 4.72
C LEU A 188 -55.02 28.50 3.61
N ASP A 189 -54.33 29.29 2.79
CA ASP A 189 -54.96 30.19 1.80
C ASP A 189 -55.99 29.50 0.88
N PRO A 190 -55.75 28.27 0.36
CA PRO A 190 -56.73 27.57 -0.48
C PRO A 190 -58.06 27.26 0.23
N TYR A 191 -58.06 27.22 1.56
CA TYR A 191 -59.17 26.72 2.38
C TYR A 191 -59.89 27.82 3.16
N ARG A 192 -59.30 29.01 3.30
CA ARG A 192 -59.87 30.13 4.10
C ARG A 192 -61.32 30.45 3.74
N ASN A 193 -61.67 30.42 2.44
CA ASN A 193 -63.02 30.73 1.97
C ASN A 193 -64.10 29.73 2.44
N MET A 194 -63.70 28.55 2.91
CA MET A 194 -64.60 27.50 3.39
C MET A 194 -64.97 27.73 4.87
N ILE A 195 -64.13 28.45 5.62
CA ILE A 195 -64.37 28.78 7.04
C ILE A 195 -65.08 30.14 7.14
N PRO A 196 -66.11 30.30 8.00
CA PRO A 196 -66.67 31.61 8.32
C PRO A 196 -65.58 32.59 8.76
N THR A 197 -65.77 33.89 8.51
CA THR A 197 -64.77 34.97 8.75
C THR A 197 -63.44 34.84 8.00
N ARG A 198 -63.23 33.76 7.23
CA ARG A 198 -62.00 33.50 6.45
C ARG A 198 -60.71 33.51 7.28
N LEU A 199 -60.82 33.19 8.57
CA LEU A 199 -59.71 33.31 9.53
C LEU A 199 -59.08 34.72 9.54
N ALA A 200 -59.90 35.77 9.43
CA ALA A 200 -59.43 37.14 9.45
C ALA A 200 -58.88 37.55 10.84
N SER A 201 -59.40 36.94 11.90
CA SER A 201 -59.04 37.24 13.29
C SER A 201 -57.92 36.30 13.74
N THR A 202 -56.72 36.86 13.91
CA THR A 202 -55.52 36.08 14.24
C THR A 202 -54.78 36.65 15.43
N PHE A 203 -54.14 35.80 16.23
CA PHE A 203 -53.31 36.21 17.38
C PHE A 203 -51.92 35.58 17.26
N ARG A 204 -50.87 36.42 17.22
CA ARG A 204 -49.49 35.95 17.23
C ARG A 204 -48.96 35.91 18.65
N LEU A 205 -48.58 34.72 19.13
CA LEU A 205 -47.95 34.56 20.44
C LEU A 205 -46.42 34.70 20.31
N GLU A 206 -45.86 35.76 20.87
CA GLU A 206 -44.41 35.98 20.86
C GLU A 206 -43.68 35.12 21.92
N LEU A 207 -42.37 34.94 21.75
CA LEU A 207 -41.49 34.43 22.81
C LEU A 207 -41.52 35.37 24.04
N LEU A 208 -40.99 34.94 25.18
CA LEU A 208 -41.03 35.76 26.40
C LEU A 208 -40.11 36.96 26.24
N ASN A 209 -40.56 38.14 26.61
CA ASN A 209 -39.63 39.25 26.84
C ASN A 209 -38.93 39.10 28.21
N GLU A 210 -37.94 39.95 28.46
CA GLU A 210 -37.17 39.95 29.71
C GLU A 210 -38.05 40.05 30.96
N GLN A 211 -39.06 40.93 30.95
CA GLN A 211 -39.94 41.16 32.09
C GLN A 211 -40.80 39.92 32.38
N GLN A 212 -41.36 39.30 31.34
CA GLN A 212 -42.17 38.08 31.49
C GLN A 212 -41.34 36.91 31.98
N ALA A 213 -40.11 36.76 31.48
CA ALA A 213 -39.19 35.72 31.92
C ALA A 213 -38.84 35.87 33.41
N ARG A 214 -38.50 37.10 33.86
CA ARG A 214 -38.26 37.39 35.28
C ARG A 214 -39.50 37.14 36.13
N GLN A 215 -40.67 37.58 35.66
CA GLN A 215 -41.94 37.36 36.35
C GLN A 215 -42.19 35.86 36.58
N ILE A 216 -41.99 35.02 35.55
CA ILE A 216 -42.13 33.56 35.68
C ILE A 216 -41.20 33.01 36.78
N MET A 217 -39.92 33.37 36.73
CA MET A 217 -38.93 32.89 37.71
C MET A 217 -39.30 33.26 39.14
N GLN A 218 -39.73 34.50 39.34
CA GLN A 218 -40.02 35.07 40.65
C GLN A 218 -41.35 34.56 41.22
N GLU A 219 -42.43 34.60 40.43
CA GLU A 219 -43.76 34.19 40.90
C GLU A 219 -43.85 32.68 41.11
N ALA A 220 -43.26 31.88 40.21
CA ALA A 220 -43.25 30.42 40.35
C ALA A 220 -42.46 30.00 41.60
N SER A 221 -41.28 30.58 41.82
CA SER A 221 -40.49 30.33 43.03
C SER A 221 -41.21 30.78 44.31
N ALA A 222 -41.83 31.97 44.28
CA ALA A 222 -42.55 32.51 45.43
C ALA A 222 -43.74 31.63 45.82
N GLN A 223 -44.47 31.05 44.84
CA GLN A 223 -45.54 30.10 45.10
C GLN A 223 -45.04 28.83 45.83
N ALA A 224 -43.80 28.42 45.57
CA ALA A 224 -43.15 27.31 46.26
C ALA A 224 -42.37 27.75 47.53
N GLY A 225 -42.55 28.99 47.99
CA GLY A 225 -41.97 29.51 49.22
C GLY A 225 -40.49 29.92 49.11
N VAL A 226 -39.99 30.16 47.90
CA VAL A 226 -38.60 30.56 47.64
C VAL A 226 -38.55 31.93 46.95
N VAL A 227 -37.72 32.84 47.47
CA VAL A 227 -37.52 34.16 46.88
C VAL A 227 -36.46 34.07 45.78
N PHE A 228 -36.84 34.30 44.53
CA PHE A 228 -35.88 34.50 43.44
C PHE A 228 -35.51 35.99 43.39
N THR A 229 -34.28 36.35 43.75
CA THR A 229 -33.85 37.76 43.77
C THR A 229 -33.87 38.37 42.36
N ASP A 230 -34.10 39.69 42.27
CA ASP A 230 -34.11 40.39 40.97
C ASP A 230 -32.76 40.34 40.25
N GLY A 231 -31.65 40.40 41.01
CA GLY A 231 -30.30 40.26 40.48
C GLY A 231 -30.08 38.91 39.82
N ALA A 232 -30.40 37.82 40.54
CA ALA A 232 -30.30 36.46 40.02
C ALA A 232 -31.22 36.24 38.80
N ALA A 233 -32.47 36.72 38.86
CA ALA A 233 -33.42 36.57 37.76
C ALA A 233 -32.96 37.32 36.51
N ARG A 234 -32.46 38.56 36.65
CA ARG A 234 -31.91 39.34 35.54
C ARG A 234 -30.70 38.64 34.92
N LYS A 235 -29.76 38.18 35.74
CA LYS A 235 -28.56 37.47 35.29
C LYS A 235 -28.90 36.23 34.47
N LEU A 236 -29.82 35.40 34.96
CA LEU A 236 -30.25 34.19 34.27
C LEU A 236 -30.99 34.49 32.97
N VAL A 237 -31.86 35.51 32.98
CA VAL A 237 -32.57 35.96 31.78
C VAL A 237 -31.61 36.50 30.73
N ASP A 238 -30.61 37.29 31.11
CA ASP A 238 -29.63 37.82 30.17
C ASP A 238 -28.78 36.69 29.56
N ASP A 239 -28.41 35.68 30.34
CA ASP A 239 -27.71 34.51 29.81
C ASP A 239 -28.57 33.69 28.82
N LEU A 240 -29.86 33.49 29.12
CA LEU A 240 -30.84 32.87 28.22
C LEU A 240 -31.10 33.69 26.95
N ARG A 241 -30.89 35.01 26.99
CA ARG A 241 -31.03 35.90 25.84
C ARG A 241 -29.80 35.95 24.96
N ARG A 242 -28.63 35.47 25.41
CA ARG A 242 -27.42 35.48 24.58
C ARG A 242 -27.61 34.65 23.32
N VAL A 243 -27.37 35.27 22.18
CA VAL A 243 -27.42 34.66 20.85
C VAL A 243 -26.15 34.97 20.08
N GLN A 244 -25.73 34.03 19.24
CA GLN A 244 -24.57 34.20 18.35
C GLN A 244 -25.03 34.87 17.05
N VAL A 245 -24.50 36.06 16.74
CA VAL A 245 -24.82 36.80 15.52
C VAL A 245 -23.60 36.82 14.61
N GLN A 246 -23.77 36.34 13.38
CA GLN A 246 -22.72 36.43 12.36
C GLN A 246 -22.70 37.83 11.75
N ARG A 247 -21.61 38.57 11.94
CA ARG A 247 -21.40 39.85 11.25
C ARG A 247 -21.04 39.62 9.78
N SER A 248 -21.19 40.66 8.95
CA SER A 248 -20.89 40.62 7.50
C SER A 248 -19.45 40.20 7.14
N GLY A 249 -18.54 40.10 8.12
CA GLY A 249 -17.18 39.56 7.96
C GLY A 249 -17.01 38.09 8.37
N GLY A 250 -18.09 37.36 8.67
CA GLY A 250 -18.08 35.93 9.02
C GLY A 250 -17.77 35.60 10.49
N ALA A 251 -17.29 36.58 11.28
CA ALA A 251 -17.07 36.42 12.71
C ALA A 251 -18.40 36.31 13.49
N LEU A 252 -18.46 35.37 14.43
CA LEU A 252 -19.56 35.18 15.37
C LEU A 252 -19.31 36.06 16.61
N GLU A 253 -20.31 36.83 17.03
CA GLU A 253 -20.26 37.65 18.25
C GLU A 253 -21.52 37.37 19.09
N GLU A 254 -21.35 37.30 20.41
CA GLU A 254 -22.47 37.19 21.34
C GLU A 254 -23.15 38.53 21.57
N GLN A 255 -24.48 38.54 21.43
CA GLN A 255 -25.31 39.69 21.72
C GLN A 255 -26.57 39.26 22.49
N LEU A 256 -27.14 40.20 23.26
CA LEU A 256 -28.41 39.97 23.94
C LEU A 256 -29.56 40.06 22.93
N GLY A 257 -30.24 38.94 22.72
CA GLY A 257 -31.48 38.86 21.99
C GLY A 257 -32.64 39.56 22.72
N PRO A 258 -33.72 39.88 22.00
CA PRO A 258 -34.89 40.56 22.57
C PRO A 258 -35.76 39.63 23.43
N THR A 259 -35.63 38.31 23.28
CA THR A 259 -36.58 37.32 23.81
C THR A 259 -35.89 36.12 24.45
N VAL A 260 -36.59 35.48 25.38
CA VAL A 260 -36.27 34.20 26.00
C VAL A 260 -37.23 33.14 25.51
N GLU A 261 -36.71 31.97 25.19
CA GLU A 261 -37.53 30.83 24.85
C GLU A 261 -38.10 30.16 26.12
N PRO A 262 -39.44 30.01 26.27
CA PRO A 262 -40.06 29.43 27.47
C PRO A 262 -39.53 28.06 27.87
N THR A 263 -39.32 27.15 26.91
CA THR A 263 -38.84 25.79 27.18
C THR A 263 -37.47 25.81 27.83
N GLN A 264 -36.55 26.63 27.31
CA GLN A 264 -35.20 26.78 27.85
C GLN A 264 -35.23 27.34 29.27
N LEU A 265 -36.04 28.38 29.52
CA LEU A 265 -36.24 28.93 30.86
C LEU A 265 -36.69 27.84 31.85
N GLN A 266 -37.68 27.04 31.46
CA GLN A 266 -38.19 25.98 32.34
C GLN A 266 -37.14 24.92 32.65
N VAL A 267 -36.33 24.49 31.67
CA VAL A 267 -35.27 23.50 31.89
C VAL A 267 -34.20 24.04 32.83
N VAL A 268 -33.72 25.26 32.58
CA VAL A 268 -32.64 25.86 33.37
C VAL A 268 -33.12 26.16 34.79
N CYS A 269 -34.33 26.69 34.97
CA CYS A 269 -34.90 26.93 36.29
C CYS A 269 -35.21 25.63 37.06
N LEU A 270 -35.68 24.57 36.38
CA LEU A 270 -35.85 23.25 37.00
C LEU A 270 -34.50 22.70 37.48
N ARG A 271 -33.44 22.88 36.69
CA ARG A 271 -32.10 22.45 37.07
C ARG A 271 -31.57 23.23 38.28
N LEU A 272 -31.71 24.56 38.26
CA LEU A 272 -31.38 25.41 39.39
C LEU A 272 -32.10 24.95 40.65
N TRP A 273 -33.41 24.71 40.55
CA TRP A 273 -34.24 24.23 41.66
C TRP A 273 -33.74 22.90 42.23
N SER A 274 -33.35 21.96 41.37
CA SER A 274 -32.87 20.63 41.79
C SER A 274 -31.56 20.67 42.60
N LYS A 275 -30.78 21.75 42.49
CA LYS A 275 -29.50 21.95 43.19
C LYS A 275 -29.64 22.77 44.49
N LEU A 276 -30.82 23.33 44.78
CA LEU A 276 -31.05 24.10 46.00
C LEU A 276 -30.91 23.20 47.24
N GLY A 277 -30.45 23.78 48.36
CA GLY A 277 -30.53 23.10 49.65
C GLY A 277 -31.99 22.88 50.09
N PRO A 278 -32.30 21.84 50.89
CA PRO A 278 -33.66 21.57 51.37
C PRO A 278 -34.27 22.73 52.16
N ASP A 279 -33.44 23.48 52.88
CA ASP A 279 -33.86 24.63 53.70
C ASP A 279 -33.64 25.98 53.03
N GLN A 280 -33.07 26.00 51.82
CA GLN A 280 -32.77 27.24 51.11
C GLN A 280 -34.06 27.97 50.72
N ALA A 281 -34.23 29.20 51.19
CA ALA A 281 -35.43 30.02 50.98
C ALA A 281 -35.24 31.14 49.96
N THR A 282 -34.01 31.31 49.44
CA THR A 282 -33.66 32.39 48.51
C THR A 282 -32.74 31.84 47.41
N ILE A 283 -32.96 32.29 46.18
CA ILE A 283 -32.08 32.09 45.03
C ILE A 283 -31.39 33.43 44.72
N GLU A 284 -30.08 33.45 44.92
CA GLU A 284 -29.20 34.61 44.76
C GLU A 284 -28.32 34.46 43.51
N GLU A 285 -27.53 35.49 43.20
CA GLU A 285 -26.69 35.50 41.99
C GLU A 285 -25.61 34.41 42.03
N ASP A 286 -25.12 34.06 43.22
CA ASP A 286 -24.13 33.01 43.44
C ASP A 286 -24.71 31.63 43.14
N ASP A 287 -26.00 31.39 43.41
CA ASP A 287 -26.69 30.14 43.03
C ASP A 287 -26.77 29.99 41.50
N VAL A 288 -27.00 31.11 40.80
CA VAL A 288 -27.00 31.17 39.33
C VAL A 288 -25.58 30.94 38.79
N GLU A 289 -24.53 31.44 39.45
CA GLU A 289 -23.15 31.14 39.04
C GLU A 289 -22.78 29.68 39.30
N ALA A 290 -23.26 29.09 40.39
CA ALA A 290 -22.96 27.71 40.74
C ALA A 290 -23.52 26.68 39.75
N ILE A 291 -24.62 27.01 39.05
CA ILE A 291 -25.12 26.19 37.93
C ILE A 291 -24.34 26.39 36.63
N GLY A 292 -23.47 27.41 36.56
CA GLY A 292 -22.75 27.82 35.37
C GLY A 292 -23.61 28.70 34.47
N SER A 293 -23.65 28.37 33.18
CA SER A 293 -24.53 29.03 32.21
C SER A 293 -25.78 28.18 31.94
N ALA A 294 -26.76 28.77 31.23
CA ALA A 294 -27.86 28.06 30.63
C ALA A 294 -27.39 26.88 29.78
N ASP A 295 -26.25 27.02 29.10
CA ASP A 295 -25.65 25.97 28.28
C ASP A 295 -25.13 24.81 29.15
N THR A 296 -24.52 25.10 30.31
CA THR A 296 -24.14 24.07 31.30
C THR A 296 -25.38 23.33 31.82
N ALA A 297 -26.46 24.05 32.12
CA ALA A 297 -27.70 23.41 32.60
C ALA A 297 -28.37 22.53 31.51
N LEU A 298 -28.32 22.93 30.25
CA LEU A 298 -28.81 22.13 29.11
C LEU A 298 -27.92 20.90 28.88
N ALA A 299 -26.59 21.04 29.01
CA ALA A 299 -25.64 19.93 28.93
C ALA A 299 -25.89 18.89 30.03
N ASP A 300 -26.02 19.35 31.28
CA ASP A 300 -26.37 18.50 32.43
C ASP A 300 -27.69 17.73 32.18
N TYR A 301 -28.72 18.43 31.69
CA TYR A 301 -30.03 17.82 31.42
C TYR A 301 -29.97 16.75 30.32
N PHE A 302 -29.18 17.03 29.28
CA PHE A 302 -28.88 16.07 28.23
C PHE A 302 -28.15 14.85 28.79
N ALA A 303 -27.05 15.06 29.54
CA ALA A 303 -26.23 14.02 30.13
C ALA A 303 -27.05 13.06 31.00
N GLU A 304 -27.86 13.58 31.92
CA GLU A 304 -28.74 12.78 32.78
C GLU A 304 -29.78 11.98 31.99
N THR A 305 -30.22 12.51 30.85
CA THR A 305 -31.21 11.83 30.02
C THR A 305 -30.57 10.67 29.25
N VAL A 306 -29.36 10.85 28.70
CA VAL A 306 -28.68 9.78 27.96
C VAL A 306 -28.01 8.75 28.88
N GLU A 307 -27.62 9.12 30.10
CA GLU A 307 -27.10 8.19 31.13
C GLU A 307 -28.13 7.09 31.46
N ARG A 308 -29.43 7.41 31.43
CA ARG A 308 -30.52 6.45 31.63
C ARG A 308 -30.57 5.34 30.58
N LEU A 309 -29.88 5.50 29.45
CA LEU A 309 -29.79 4.49 28.40
C LEU A 309 -28.70 3.43 28.70
N GLY A 310 -27.92 3.60 29.77
CA GLY A 310 -26.92 2.64 30.23
C GLY A 310 -25.89 2.33 29.14
N SER A 311 -25.71 1.06 28.78
CA SER A 311 -24.74 0.62 27.75
C SER A 311 -24.99 1.24 26.36
N ARG A 312 -26.18 1.78 26.11
CA ARG A 312 -26.50 2.48 24.85
C ARG A 312 -26.11 3.95 24.82
N GLU A 313 -25.76 4.54 25.97
CA GLU A 313 -25.46 5.98 26.11
C GLU A 313 -24.49 6.45 25.03
N ARG A 314 -23.35 5.76 24.87
CA ARG A 314 -22.34 6.07 23.87
C ARG A 314 -22.90 6.15 22.45
N PHE A 315 -23.62 5.11 22.03
CA PHE A 315 -24.15 5.01 20.68
C PHE A 315 -25.16 6.10 20.37
N VAL A 316 -25.97 6.48 21.36
CA VAL A 316 -26.95 7.57 21.22
C VAL A 316 -26.27 8.94 21.22
N ARG A 317 -25.26 9.16 22.07
CA ARG A 317 -24.44 10.39 22.05
C ARG A 317 -23.78 10.61 20.69
N ASP A 318 -23.13 9.58 20.17
CA ASP A 318 -22.48 9.63 18.86
C ASP A 318 -23.51 9.79 17.73
N TRP A 319 -24.66 9.11 17.79
CA TRP A 319 -25.75 9.28 16.82
C TRP A 319 -26.29 10.72 16.78
N ILE A 320 -26.56 11.34 17.94
CA ILE A 320 -27.04 12.73 17.99
C ILE A 320 -26.01 13.67 17.35
N GLU A 321 -24.73 13.53 17.69
CA GLU A 321 -23.69 14.42 17.18
C GLU A 321 -23.36 14.20 15.70
N ASP A 322 -23.40 12.95 15.22
CA ASP A 322 -23.06 12.60 13.84
C ASP A 322 -24.22 12.85 12.86
N GLU A 323 -25.48 12.62 13.29
CA GLU A 323 -26.65 12.56 12.40
C GLU A 323 -27.60 13.75 12.59
N LEU A 324 -27.81 14.23 13.83
CA LEU A 324 -28.73 15.34 14.13
C LEU A 324 -28.04 16.71 14.20
N ILE A 325 -26.71 16.73 14.12
CA ILE A 325 -25.91 17.96 14.12
C ILE A 325 -24.99 17.95 12.90
N THR A 326 -25.16 18.94 12.02
CA THR A 326 -24.30 19.13 10.85
C THR A 326 -22.84 19.41 11.28
N PRO A 327 -21.82 19.16 10.44
CA PRO A 327 -20.43 19.51 10.75
C PRO A 327 -20.25 20.99 11.15
N GLN A 328 -21.03 21.88 10.54
CA GLN A 328 -21.01 23.32 10.82
C GLN A 328 -21.65 23.71 12.18
N GLY A 329 -22.25 22.76 12.90
CA GLY A 329 -22.88 23.04 14.20
C GLY A 329 -24.30 23.59 14.09
N LEU A 330 -24.98 23.29 12.98
CA LEU A 330 -26.41 23.56 12.79
C LEU A 330 -27.21 22.28 13.02
N ARG A 331 -28.48 22.40 13.40
CA ARG A 331 -29.39 21.27 13.50
C ARG A 331 -29.61 20.61 12.15
N ASN A 332 -29.65 19.28 12.15
CA ASN A 332 -29.99 18.46 10.99
C ASN A 332 -31.31 17.70 11.21
N GLN A 333 -31.93 17.25 10.13
CA GLN A 333 -33.12 16.39 10.16
C GLN A 333 -32.80 15.03 9.53
N ILE A 334 -33.23 13.94 10.17
CA ILE A 334 -32.98 12.59 9.68
C ILE A 334 -34.26 11.75 9.64
N LEU A 335 -34.33 10.81 8.71
CA LEU A 335 -35.45 9.88 8.63
C LEU A 335 -35.45 8.93 9.83
N LYS A 336 -36.58 8.80 10.53
CA LYS A 336 -36.75 7.88 11.66
C LYS A 336 -36.37 6.44 11.29
N GLU A 337 -36.82 5.98 10.12
CA GLU A 337 -36.48 4.65 9.62
C GLU A 337 -34.99 4.49 9.29
N ALA A 338 -34.32 5.55 8.82
CA ALA A 338 -32.89 5.50 8.58
C ALA A 338 -32.12 5.44 9.91
N ALA A 339 -32.54 6.22 10.91
CA ALA A 339 -31.96 6.20 12.25
C ALA A 339 -32.07 4.80 12.89
N LEU A 340 -33.24 4.18 12.82
CA LEU A 340 -33.48 2.82 13.34
C LEU A 340 -32.67 1.75 12.58
N ARG A 341 -32.56 1.85 11.24
CA ARG A 341 -31.73 0.93 10.45
C ARG A 341 -30.23 1.06 10.77
N GLY A 342 -29.77 2.24 11.17
CA GLY A 342 -28.38 2.47 11.56
C GLY A 342 -27.95 1.76 12.84
N GLY A 343 -28.89 1.27 13.66
CA GLY A 343 -28.62 0.44 14.85
C GLY A 343 -28.03 1.18 16.06
N LYS A 344 -27.48 2.40 15.87
CA LYS A 344 -26.98 3.26 16.97
C LYS A 344 -28.09 3.65 17.96
N VAL A 345 -29.31 3.84 17.47
CA VAL A 345 -30.50 4.19 18.28
C VAL A 345 -31.62 3.17 18.03
N ASP A 346 -32.49 2.97 19.02
CA ASP A 346 -33.70 2.14 18.91
C ASP A 346 -34.95 2.95 19.27
N THR A 347 -36.13 2.31 19.15
CA THR A 347 -37.42 2.96 19.44
C THR A 347 -37.50 3.43 20.90
N GLN A 348 -36.93 2.69 21.85
CA GLN A 348 -36.96 3.05 23.27
C GLN A 348 -36.14 4.32 23.52
N ALA A 349 -34.95 4.42 22.92
CA ALA A 349 -34.12 5.61 23.04
C ALA A 349 -34.77 6.83 22.38
N ILE A 350 -35.38 6.67 21.19
CA ILE A 350 -36.14 7.75 20.53
C ILE A 350 -37.30 8.20 21.43
N SER A 351 -38.09 7.26 21.97
CA SER A 351 -39.20 7.57 22.87
C SER A 351 -38.74 8.30 24.12
N LEU A 352 -37.64 7.87 24.76
CA LEU A 352 -37.10 8.57 25.92
C LEU A 352 -36.68 10.01 25.58
N LEU A 353 -35.98 10.21 24.46
CA LEU A 353 -35.53 11.55 24.03
C LEU A 353 -36.70 12.46 23.67
N ASP A 354 -37.76 11.92 23.09
CA ASP A 354 -38.99 12.65 22.75
C ASP A 354 -39.81 12.97 24.02
N GLU A 355 -39.99 12.01 24.94
CA GLU A 355 -40.63 12.21 26.25
C GLU A 355 -39.90 13.25 27.11
N ARG A 356 -38.57 13.33 26.97
CA ARG A 356 -37.71 14.33 27.62
C ARG A 356 -37.51 15.58 26.76
N HIS A 357 -38.22 15.69 25.63
CA HIS A 357 -38.26 16.86 24.76
C HIS A 357 -36.87 17.33 24.25
N LEU A 358 -35.91 16.42 24.14
CA LEU A 358 -34.61 16.66 23.49
C LEU A 358 -34.69 16.44 21.97
N LEU A 359 -35.57 15.52 21.57
CA LEU A 359 -35.86 15.16 20.20
C LEU A 359 -37.31 15.50 19.87
N ARG A 360 -37.58 15.73 18.59
CA ARG A 360 -38.92 15.89 18.04
C ARG A 360 -39.08 15.08 16.76
N GLU A 361 -40.22 14.41 16.62
CA GLU A 361 -40.67 13.81 15.36
C GLU A 361 -41.60 14.78 14.59
N GLU A 362 -41.30 15.02 13.32
CA GLU A 362 -42.17 15.70 12.38
C GLU A 362 -42.57 14.75 11.25
N ARG A 363 -43.88 14.56 11.04
CA ARG A 363 -44.38 13.75 9.93
C ARG A 363 -44.62 14.60 8.68
N ARG A 364 -43.97 14.21 7.59
CA ARG A 364 -44.13 14.83 6.27
C ARG A 364 -44.39 13.75 5.24
N ARG A 365 -45.53 13.79 4.54
CA ARG A 365 -45.90 12.79 3.51
C ARG A 365 -45.91 11.35 4.07
N GLY A 366 -46.43 11.17 5.28
CA GLY A 366 -46.41 9.89 5.99
C GLY A 366 -45.03 9.42 6.51
N ILE A 367 -43.97 10.20 6.27
CA ILE A 367 -42.59 9.86 6.68
C ILE A 367 -42.22 10.64 7.94
N GLY A 368 -41.76 9.93 8.98
CA GLY A 368 -41.27 10.53 10.23
C GLY A 368 -39.83 11.04 10.11
N TRP A 369 -39.64 12.33 10.35
CA TRP A 369 -38.34 13.01 10.43
C TRP A 369 -38.03 13.35 11.88
N LEU A 370 -36.81 13.07 12.33
CA LEU A 370 -36.31 13.37 13.65
C LEU A 370 -35.40 14.59 13.59
N GLU A 371 -35.56 15.50 14.55
CA GLU A 371 -34.72 16.69 14.74
C GLU A 371 -34.54 17.00 16.23
N LEU A 372 -33.47 17.71 16.62
CA LEU A 372 -33.37 18.28 17.96
C LEU A 372 -34.45 19.35 18.17
N THR A 373 -35.02 19.44 19.37
CA THR A 373 -36.14 20.36 19.60
C THR A 373 -35.74 21.84 19.39
N HIS A 374 -34.50 22.21 19.76
CA HIS A 374 -34.00 23.59 19.73
C HIS A 374 -32.52 23.68 19.33
N ASP A 375 -32.14 24.75 18.61
CA ASP A 375 -30.78 24.99 18.14
C ASP A 375 -29.78 25.22 19.29
N ARG A 376 -30.22 25.82 20.41
CA ARG A 376 -29.37 26.06 21.57
C ARG A 376 -28.85 24.77 22.22
N LEU A 377 -29.47 23.61 21.97
CA LEU A 377 -28.98 22.31 22.47
C LEU A 377 -27.67 21.86 21.79
N VAL A 378 -27.35 22.37 20.59
CA VAL A 378 -26.25 21.86 19.78
C VAL A 378 -24.88 22.01 20.47
N GLN A 379 -24.55 23.20 20.97
CA GLN A 379 -23.25 23.43 21.63
C GLN A 379 -23.11 22.74 22.99
N PRO A 380 -24.12 22.77 23.88
CA PRO A 380 -24.15 21.96 25.10
C PRO A 380 -23.91 20.48 24.84
N ILE A 381 -24.61 19.87 23.88
CA ILE A 381 -24.46 18.45 23.54
C ILE A 381 -23.04 18.14 23.07
N ARG A 382 -22.46 18.96 22.20
CA ARG A 382 -21.09 18.76 21.70
C ARG A 382 -20.05 18.84 22.80
N THR A 383 -20.19 19.83 23.68
CA THR A 383 -19.25 20.07 24.78
C THR A 383 -19.33 18.96 25.82
N ASP A 384 -20.54 18.53 26.17
CA ASP A 384 -20.78 17.42 27.07
C ASP A 384 -20.25 16.11 26.48
N ASN A 385 -20.57 15.80 25.23
CA ASN A 385 -20.07 14.61 24.54
C ASN A 385 -18.53 14.59 24.46
N ALA A 386 -17.88 15.74 24.21
CA ALA A 386 -16.42 15.82 24.22
C ALA A 386 -15.86 15.44 25.60
N SER A 387 -16.42 16.02 26.66
CA SER A 387 -16.01 15.75 28.05
C SER A 387 -16.29 14.29 28.45
N TRP A 388 -17.45 13.76 28.07
CA TRP A 388 -17.83 12.37 28.29
C TRP A 388 -16.83 11.41 27.63
N ARG A 389 -16.43 11.67 26.38
CA ARG A 389 -15.44 10.84 25.68
C ARG A 389 -14.08 10.85 26.36
N ASP A 390 -13.63 12.00 26.85
CA ASP A 390 -12.34 12.10 27.54
C ASP A 390 -12.33 11.31 28.86
N ALA A 391 -13.47 11.23 29.55
CA ALA A 391 -13.63 10.49 30.79
C ALA A 391 -13.86 8.97 30.58
N HIS A 392 -14.59 8.57 29.53
CA HIS A 392 -15.08 7.18 29.38
C HIS A 392 -14.35 6.37 28.29
N LEU A 393 -13.76 7.00 27.27
CA LEU A 393 -13.11 6.25 26.18
C LEU A 393 -11.65 5.93 26.47
N THR A 394 -11.29 4.67 26.22
CA THR A 394 -9.89 4.24 26.28
C THR A 394 -9.02 4.97 25.24
N PRO A 395 -7.69 5.02 25.42
CA PRO A 395 -6.80 5.61 24.41
C PRO A 395 -6.95 4.99 23.02
N PHE A 396 -7.27 3.69 22.93
CA PHE A 396 -7.56 3.01 21.66
C PHE A 396 -8.80 3.59 20.98
N GLN A 397 -9.91 3.68 21.70
CA GLN A 397 -11.18 4.19 21.17
C GLN A 397 -11.07 5.66 20.74
N ARG A 398 -10.38 6.49 21.53
CA ARG A 398 -10.08 7.89 21.16
C ARG A 398 -9.22 7.99 19.90
N GLN A 399 -8.20 7.14 19.76
CA GLN A 399 -7.38 7.08 18.56
C GLN A 399 -8.19 6.63 17.34
N ALA A 400 -9.08 5.65 17.49
CA ALA A 400 -9.95 5.18 16.42
C ALA A 400 -10.90 6.29 15.94
N LEU A 401 -11.50 7.03 16.87
CA LEU A 401 -12.36 8.18 16.56
C LEU A 401 -11.59 9.27 15.81
N LEU A 402 -10.37 9.59 16.24
CA LEU A 402 -9.51 10.56 15.56
C LEU A 402 -9.13 10.09 14.16
N TRP A 403 -8.79 8.80 14.01
CA TRP A 403 -8.48 8.19 12.73
C TRP A 403 -9.64 8.28 11.75
N ASP A 404 -10.87 7.99 12.18
CA ASP A 404 -12.05 8.06 11.31
C ASP A 404 -12.40 9.51 10.94
N ARG A 405 -12.41 10.43 11.91
CA ARG A 405 -12.67 11.87 11.68
C ARG A 405 -11.66 12.53 10.75
N GLN A 406 -10.41 12.06 10.70
CA GLN A 406 -9.37 12.59 9.81
C GLN A 406 -9.28 11.87 8.45
N GLY A 407 -10.28 11.05 8.09
CA GLY A 407 -10.28 10.35 6.80
C GLY A 407 -9.32 9.16 6.74
N ARG A 408 -9.15 8.47 7.87
CA ARG A 408 -8.45 7.17 8.00
C ARG A 408 -6.96 7.16 7.62
N PRO A 409 -6.13 8.11 8.09
CA PRO A 409 -4.75 8.20 7.64
C PRO A 409 -3.82 7.16 8.30
N HIS A 410 -2.84 6.64 7.52
CA HIS A 410 -1.91 5.59 7.99
C HIS A 410 -1.00 6.00 9.16
N HIS A 411 -0.79 7.30 9.42
CA HIS A 411 0.08 7.75 10.51
C HIS A 411 -0.57 7.67 11.89
N LEU A 412 -1.90 7.54 11.95
CA LEU A 412 -2.66 7.35 13.19
C LEU A 412 -2.84 5.86 13.54
N GLU A 413 -2.45 4.93 12.66
CA GLU A 413 -2.53 3.48 12.92
C GLU A 413 -1.59 3.07 14.07
N LEU A 414 -2.12 2.32 15.04
CA LEU A 414 -1.38 1.80 16.18
C LEU A 414 -0.31 0.77 15.76
N ARG A 415 0.79 0.71 16.52
CA ARG A 415 1.94 -0.17 16.25
C ARG A 415 2.56 -0.69 17.54
N GLY A 416 3.25 -1.82 17.43
CA GLY A 416 4.06 -2.35 18.54
C GLY A 416 3.20 -2.72 19.76
N ALA A 417 3.55 -2.18 20.93
CA ALA A 417 2.87 -2.49 22.18
C ALA A 417 1.44 -1.94 22.25
N THR A 418 1.19 -0.73 21.76
CA THR A 418 -0.14 -0.10 21.82
C THR A 418 -1.17 -0.85 20.98
N LEU A 419 -0.76 -1.40 19.82
CA LEU A 419 -1.63 -2.27 19.03
C LEU A 419 -1.99 -3.56 19.77
N ARG A 420 -1.04 -4.18 20.48
CA ARG A 420 -1.33 -5.41 21.25
C ARG A 420 -2.30 -5.14 22.40
N THR A 421 -2.13 -4.02 23.10
CA THR A 421 -3.06 -3.61 24.15
C THR A 421 -4.46 -3.35 23.60
N ALA A 422 -4.56 -2.72 22.41
CA ALA A 422 -5.83 -2.51 21.73
C ALA A 422 -6.48 -3.83 21.27
N GLU A 423 -5.70 -4.77 20.71
CA GLU A 423 -6.18 -6.11 20.33
C GLU A 423 -6.77 -6.86 21.55
N TYR A 424 -6.04 -6.87 22.68
CA TYR A 424 -6.50 -7.52 23.91
C TYR A 424 -7.78 -6.89 24.47
N TRP A 425 -7.83 -5.56 24.56
CA TRP A 425 -9.01 -4.87 25.05
C TRP A 425 -10.24 -5.11 24.15
N ALA A 426 -10.06 -5.10 22.83
CA ALA A 426 -11.10 -5.34 21.85
C ALA A 426 -11.67 -6.78 21.92
N GLU A 427 -10.83 -7.78 22.22
CA GLU A 427 -11.27 -9.16 22.43
C GLU A 427 -12.17 -9.31 23.66
N GLU A 428 -11.89 -8.59 24.75
CA GLU A 428 -12.69 -8.63 25.98
C GLU A 428 -14.00 -7.81 25.88
N HIS A 429 -14.08 -6.83 24.98
CA HIS A 429 -15.19 -5.85 24.90
C HIS A 429 -15.86 -5.79 23.52
N ASP A 430 -15.96 -6.92 22.81
CA ASP A 430 -16.44 -6.94 21.41
C ASP A 430 -17.84 -6.32 21.22
N SER A 431 -18.73 -6.45 22.20
CA SER A 431 -20.07 -5.85 22.18
C SER A 431 -20.06 -4.31 22.28
N GLU A 432 -18.98 -3.72 22.77
CA GLU A 432 -18.84 -2.27 22.96
C GLU A 432 -18.12 -1.58 21.78
N LEU A 433 -17.62 -2.37 20.81
CA LEU A 433 -16.93 -1.87 19.64
C LEU A 433 -17.88 -1.36 18.57
N THR A 434 -17.72 -0.09 18.23
CA THR A 434 -18.31 0.53 17.03
C THR A 434 -17.72 -0.07 15.76
N SER A 435 -18.43 0.08 14.63
CA SER A 435 -17.92 -0.34 13.32
C SER A 435 -16.59 0.33 12.96
N SER A 436 -16.46 1.62 13.29
CA SER A 436 -15.26 2.42 13.06
C SER A 436 -14.04 1.89 13.83
N GLU A 437 -14.23 1.43 15.07
CA GLU A 437 -13.15 0.84 15.88
C GLU A 437 -12.69 -0.53 15.35
N ARG A 438 -13.62 -1.34 14.85
CA ARG A 438 -13.29 -2.62 14.19
C ARG A 438 -12.48 -2.37 12.92
N ASP A 439 -12.91 -1.41 12.11
CA ASP A 439 -12.19 -0.98 10.90
C ASP A 439 -10.78 -0.47 11.24
N PHE A 440 -10.65 0.34 12.29
CA PHE A 440 -9.37 0.87 12.74
C PHE A 440 -8.42 -0.25 13.18
N LEU A 441 -8.91 -1.20 13.98
CA LEU A 441 -8.10 -2.33 14.44
C LEU A 441 -7.63 -3.18 13.24
N ALA A 442 -8.53 -3.46 12.29
CA ALA A 442 -8.20 -4.17 11.06
C ALA A 442 -7.12 -3.44 10.23
N ALA A 443 -7.22 -2.10 10.10
CA ALA A 443 -6.22 -1.28 9.42
C ALA A 443 -4.85 -1.37 10.10
N CYS A 444 -4.80 -1.29 11.43
CA CYS A 444 -3.57 -1.42 12.20
C CYS A 444 -2.90 -2.81 12.03
N VAL A 445 -3.70 -3.89 12.07
CA VAL A 445 -3.23 -5.26 11.81
C VAL A 445 -2.70 -5.41 10.39
N GLY A 446 -3.39 -4.83 9.40
CA GLY A 446 -2.94 -4.78 8.00
C GLY A 446 -1.61 -4.04 7.83
N SER A 447 -1.41 -2.93 8.54
CA SER A 447 -0.16 -2.16 8.58
C SER A 447 1.02 -2.98 9.11
N ARG A 448 0.81 -3.71 10.21
CA ARG A 448 1.79 -4.64 10.80
C ARG A 448 2.25 -5.70 9.78
N ARG A 449 1.32 -6.27 9.01
CA ARG A 449 1.62 -7.24 7.94
C ARG A 449 2.44 -6.62 6.80
N ARG A 450 2.07 -5.42 6.34
CA ARG A 450 2.80 -4.68 5.28
C ARG A 450 4.24 -4.37 5.69
N MET A 451 4.46 -3.91 6.93
CA MET A 451 5.81 -3.64 7.44
C MET A 451 6.66 -4.91 7.57
N ARG A 452 6.08 -6.05 7.95
CA ARG A 452 6.80 -7.34 8.01
C ARG A 452 7.28 -7.77 6.63
N ASN A 453 6.45 -7.64 5.60
CA ASN A 453 6.79 -8.04 4.25
C ASN A 453 7.84 -7.11 3.61
N ARG A 454 7.81 -5.81 3.90
CA ARG A 454 8.75 -4.82 3.35
C ARG A 454 10.20 -4.99 3.86
N ARG A 455 10.41 -5.66 5.00
CA ARG A 455 11.74 -5.96 5.55
C ARG A 455 12.40 -7.22 4.96
N LEU A 456 11.63 -8.20 4.50
CA LEU A 456 12.15 -9.49 4.03
C LEU A 456 12.67 -9.44 2.58
N ILE A 457 12.04 -8.64 1.72
CA ILE A 457 12.36 -8.54 0.29
C ILE A 457 13.79 -8.02 0.02
N PRO A 458 14.28 -6.92 0.63
CA PRO A 458 15.64 -6.44 0.35
C PRO A 458 16.73 -7.36 0.93
N ALA A 459 16.48 -8.04 2.05
CA ALA A 459 17.44 -8.98 2.64
C ALA A 459 17.69 -10.20 1.73
N MET A 460 16.62 -10.71 1.08
CA MET A 460 16.74 -11.80 0.11
C MET A 460 17.47 -11.37 -1.16
N ALA A 461 17.23 -10.15 -1.66
CA ALA A 461 17.90 -9.64 -2.86
C ALA A 461 19.42 -9.47 -2.66
N VAL A 462 19.85 -9.00 -1.48
CA VAL A 462 21.28 -8.90 -1.13
C VAL A 462 21.93 -10.27 -1.03
N GLY A 463 21.25 -11.25 -0.40
CA GLY A 463 21.74 -12.62 -0.32
C GLY A 463 21.95 -13.27 -1.69
N LEU A 464 21.00 -13.07 -2.62
CA LEU A 464 21.07 -13.58 -3.99
C LEU A 464 22.20 -12.95 -4.81
N ALA A 465 22.43 -11.65 -4.64
CA ALA A 465 23.53 -10.93 -5.30
C ALA A 465 24.91 -11.44 -4.85
N ILE A 466 25.10 -11.67 -3.55
CA ILE A 466 26.35 -12.21 -3.00
C ILE A 466 26.59 -13.63 -3.54
N LEU A 467 25.55 -14.48 -3.57
CA LEU A 467 25.65 -15.83 -4.11
C LEU A 467 26.04 -15.84 -5.60
N ALA A 468 25.47 -14.93 -6.40
CA ALA A 468 25.82 -14.80 -7.81
C ALA A 468 27.29 -14.40 -8.02
N VAL A 469 27.82 -13.48 -7.21
CA VAL A 469 29.24 -13.08 -7.26
C VAL A 469 30.16 -14.24 -6.89
N VAL A 470 29.82 -15.01 -5.85
CA VAL A 470 30.60 -16.18 -5.42
C VAL A 470 30.61 -17.27 -6.50
N LEU A 471 29.45 -17.56 -7.10
CA LEU A 471 29.34 -18.53 -8.19
C LEU A 471 30.10 -18.08 -9.44
N PHE A 472 30.02 -16.80 -9.81
CA PHE A 472 30.75 -16.25 -10.95
C PHE A 472 32.28 -16.31 -10.77
N GLU A 473 32.78 -15.92 -9.61
CA GLU A 473 34.22 -15.97 -9.31
C GLU A 473 34.73 -17.42 -9.23
N GLY A 474 33.91 -18.34 -8.70
CA GLY A 474 34.19 -19.78 -8.73
C GLY A 474 34.27 -20.33 -10.17
N TYR A 475 33.34 -19.94 -11.04
CA TYR A 475 33.34 -20.32 -12.45
C TYR A 475 34.55 -19.78 -13.21
N ARG A 476 34.92 -18.51 -12.98
CA ARG A 476 36.08 -17.87 -13.62
C ARG A 476 37.39 -18.60 -13.30
N ARG A 477 37.63 -18.91 -12.01
CA ARG A 477 38.84 -19.64 -11.58
C ARG A 477 38.94 -21.03 -12.21
N LEU A 478 37.81 -21.70 -12.40
CA LEU A 478 37.77 -23.03 -12.99
C LEU A 478 38.08 -23.00 -14.51
N LEU A 479 37.65 -21.96 -15.23
CA LEU A 479 38.01 -21.76 -16.64
C LEU A 479 39.50 -21.41 -16.83
N GLU A 480 40.11 -20.69 -15.89
CA GLU A 480 41.54 -20.35 -15.93
C GLU A 480 42.45 -21.56 -15.67
N ALA A 481 41.98 -22.54 -14.91
CA ALA A 481 42.74 -23.76 -14.60
C ALA A 481 42.72 -24.83 -15.70
N GLN A 482 41.96 -24.65 -16.80
CA GLN A 482 41.89 -25.64 -17.88
C GLN A 482 43.12 -25.56 -18.80
N PRO A 483 43.72 -26.70 -19.20
CA PRO A 483 44.78 -26.72 -20.19
C PRO A 483 44.26 -26.24 -21.55
N TRP A 484 45.15 -25.66 -22.36
CA TRP A 484 44.84 -25.06 -23.66
C TRP A 484 45.47 -25.81 -24.84
N GLY A 485 46.31 -26.81 -24.59
CA GLY A 485 46.89 -27.68 -25.59
C GLY A 485 47.56 -28.89 -24.96
N ASN A 486 48.00 -29.84 -25.77
CA ASN A 486 48.86 -30.96 -25.36
C ASN A 486 50.09 -31.02 -26.25
N TRP A 487 51.21 -31.42 -25.66
CA TRP A 487 52.39 -31.88 -26.38
C TRP A 487 52.61 -33.35 -26.13
N THR A 488 52.53 -34.15 -27.18
CA THR A 488 52.88 -35.57 -27.05
C THR A 488 54.35 -35.76 -27.39
N ASP A 489 55.13 -36.27 -26.44
CA ASP A 489 56.49 -36.76 -26.72
C ASP A 489 56.39 -37.93 -27.69
N LEU A 490 56.93 -37.77 -28.90
CA LEU A 490 56.83 -38.80 -29.95
C LEU A 490 57.73 -40.01 -29.69
N ARG A 491 58.65 -39.94 -28.73
CA ARG A 491 59.46 -41.07 -28.29
C ARG A 491 58.71 -41.98 -27.34
N THR A 492 58.00 -41.41 -26.37
CA THR A 492 57.32 -42.17 -25.30
C THR A 492 55.82 -42.34 -25.56
N GLY A 493 55.23 -41.49 -26.41
CA GLY A 493 53.78 -41.38 -26.60
C GLY A 493 53.07 -40.65 -25.45
N GLU A 494 53.82 -40.11 -24.48
CA GLU A 494 53.26 -39.46 -23.29
C GLU A 494 52.77 -38.04 -23.62
N PRO A 495 51.50 -37.71 -23.35
CA PRO A 495 50.99 -36.35 -23.51
C PRO A 495 51.32 -35.49 -22.28
N HIS A 496 51.85 -34.30 -22.52
CA HIS A 496 52.03 -33.24 -21.54
C HIS A 496 50.95 -32.16 -21.75
N GLU A 497 50.09 -31.97 -20.75
CA GLU A 497 49.06 -30.93 -20.80
C GLU A 497 49.68 -29.53 -20.62
N LEU A 498 49.38 -28.64 -21.55
CA LEU A 498 49.84 -27.25 -21.52
C LEU A 498 48.78 -26.39 -20.84
N GLY A 499 49.10 -25.88 -19.65
CA GLY A 499 48.18 -25.11 -18.82
C GLY A 499 48.83 -23.86 -18.21
N GLY A 500 48.00 -23.00 -17.63
CA GLY A 500 48.43 -21.69 -17.13
C GLY A 500 48.68 -20.68 -18.27
N ASP A 501 49.29 -19.54 -17.94
CA ASP A 501 49.55 -18.49 -18.95
C ASP A 501 50.78 -18.79 -19.82
N PHE A 502 51.74 -19.53 -19.27
CA PHE A 502 52.97 -19.95 -19.94
C PHE A 502 53.39 -21.34 -19.47
N ILE A 503 53.92 -22.14 -20.39
CA ILE A 503 54.66 -23.37 -20.08
C ILE A 503 56.13 -23.17 -20.45
N ALA A 504 57.03 -23.65 -19.60
CA ALA A 504 58.47 -23.63 -19.88
C ALA A 504 59.00 -25.05 -20.08
N ILE A 505 59.91 -25.20 -21.04
CA ILE A 505 60.69 -26.42 -21.26
C ILE A 505 62.15 -26.13 -20.98
N GLY A 506 62.79 -27.07 -20.29
CA GLY A 506 64.22 -27.07 -20.12
C GLY A 506 64.65 -28.13 -19.14
N ARG A 507 65.87 -27.99 -18.63
CA ARG A 507 66.35 -28.81 -17.50
C ARG A 507 65.81 -28.29 -16.17
N SER A 508 65.57 -29.22 -15.25
CA SER A 508 65.19 -28.88 -13.87
C SER A 508 66.18 -27.92 -13.23
N GLN A 509 65.68 -26.84 -12.62
CA GLN A 509 66.46 -25.84 -11.89
C GLN A 509 65.73 -25.37 -10.63
N PRO A 510 66.41 -25.36 -9.46
CA PRO A 510 65.83 -24.82 -8.23
C PRO A 510 65.35 -23.37 -8.41
N GLY A 511 64.10 -23.11 -8.03
CA GLY A 511 63.48 -21.78 -8.08
C GLY A 511 62.66 -21.49 -9.35
N PHE A 512 62.79 -22.29 -10.41
CA PHE A 512 61.99 -22.11 -11.63
C PHE A 512 60.51 -22.43 -11.42
N GLU A 513 60.20 -23.37 -10.52
CA GLU A 513 58.85 -23.70 -10.06
C GLU A 513 58.04 -22.49 -9.54
N LYS A 514 58.72 -21.43 -9.09
CA LYS A 514 58.06 -20.17 -8.67
C LYS A 514 57.69 -19.27 -9.85
N LEU A 515 58.40 -19.40 -10.97
CA LEU A 515 58.22 -18.56 -12.16
C LEU A 515 57.22 -19.17 -13.15
N PHE A 516 57.21 -20.50 -13.30
CA PHE A 516 56.32 -21.21 -14.21
C PHE A 516 55.58 -22.31 -13.46
N LYS A 517 54.23 -22.21 -13.42
CA LYS A 517 53.36 -23.20 -12.77
C LYS A 517 53.31 -24.54 -13.51
N SER A 518 53.55 -24.54 -14.83
CA SER A 518 53.63 -25.74 -15.66
C SER A 518 54.99 -25.79 -16.35
N GLN A 519 55.65 -26.95 -16.28
CA GLN A 519 56.99 -27.16 -16.84
C GLN A 519 57.14 -28.59 -17.37
N ILE A 520 57.86 -28.73 -18.48
CA ILE A 520 58.30 -30.03 -19.01
C ILE A 520 59.81 -30.13 -18.81
N TYR A 521 60.21 -31.09 -17.99
CA TYR A 521 61.62 -31.32 -17.68
C TYR A 521 62.22 -32.33 -18.64
N LEU A 522 63.31 -31.92 -19.28
CA LEU A 522 64.16 -32.80 -20.08
C LEU A 522 65.49 -32.96 -19.33
N GLU A 523 65.98 -34.19 -19.21
CA GLU A 523 67.17 -34.50 -18.42
C GLU A 523 68.51 -34.15 -19.07
N PRO A 524 68.76 -34.41 -20.38
CA PRO A 524 70.11 -34.33 -20.91
C PRO A 524 70.64 -32.90 -20.98
N THR A 525 71.96 -32.76 -20.78
CA THR A 525 72.67 -31.47 -20.75
C THR A 525 72.63 -30.70 -22.07
N VAL A 526 72.35 -31.38 -23.19
CA VAL A 526 72.15 -30.76 -24.51
C VAL A 526 70.93 -29.84 -24.56
N VAL A 527 69.97 -30.02 -23.63
CA VAL A 527 68.84 -29.12 -23.43
C VAL A 527 69.26 -28.00 -22.46
N SER A 528 69.06 -26.73 -22.84
CA SER A 528 69.26 -25.60 -21.92
C SER A 528 68.34 -25.67 -20.70
N ARG A 529 68.80 -25.10 -19.58
CA ARG A 529 67.98 -24.91 -18.36
C ARG A 529 66.71 -24.10 -18.64
N TRP A 530 66.87 -23.07 -19.48
CA TRP A 530 65.79 -22.32 -20.10
C TRP A 530 65.90 -22.55 -21.60
N HIS A 531 65.00 -23.36 -22.16
CA HIS A 531 65.08 -23.73 -23.58
C HIS A 531 63.96 -23.09 -24.39
N LEU A 532 62.70 -23.40 -24.09
CA LEU A 532 61.53 -22.93 -24.83
C LEU A 532 60.46 -22.46 -23.85
N VAL A 533 59.80 -21.35 -24.14
CA VAL A 533 58.59 -20.93 -23.43
C VAL A 533 57.46 -20.82 -24.45
N VAL A 534 56.29 -21.34 -24.10
CA VAL A 534 55.09 -21.20 -24.93
C VAL A 534 53.98 -20.56 -24.12
N SER A 535 53.38 -19.52 -24.68
CA SER A 535 52.28 -18.80 -24.05
C SER A 535 50.93 -19.44 -24.38
N ARG A 536 49.91 -19.14 -23.55
CA ARG A 536 48.51 -19.51 -23.80
C ARG A 536 47.96 -18.98 -25.13
N GLY A 537 48.56 -17.93 -25.69
CA GLY A 537 48.27 -17.40 -27.02
C GLY A 537 48.91 -18.21 -28.17
N LEU A 538 49.46 -19.39 -27.87
CA LEU A 538 50.15 -20.29 -28.80
C LEU A 538 51.40 -19.69 -29.43
N GLN A 539 52.04 -18.72 -28.77
CA GLN A 539 53.32 -18.16 -29.21
C GLN A 539 54.48 -18.87 -28.53
N ALA A 540 55.42 -19.37 -29.31
CA ALA A 540 56.64 -20.04 -28.86
C ALA A 540 57.86 -19.14 -28.92
N PHE A 541 58.66 -19.16 -27.88
CA PHE A 541 59.85 -18.35 -27.69
C PHE A 541 61.05 -19.23 -27.32
N ASP A 542 62.04 -19.34 -28.20
CA ASP A 542 63.33 -19.92 -27.83
C ASP A 542 63.99 -19.01 -26.79
N MET A 543 64.38 -19.56 -25.64
CA MET A 543 64.91 -18.81 -24.50
C MET A 543 66.44 -18.79 -24.50
N ARG A 544 67.02 -18.45 -25.65
CA ARG A 544 68.48 -18.42 -25.85
C ARG A 544 69.08 -19.82 -25.63
N SER A 545 68.46 -20.82 -26.26
CA SER A 545 68.86 -22.21 -26.10
C SER A 545 70.23 -22.49 -26.72
N LEU A 546 70.96 -23.49 -26.23
CA LEU A 546 72.28 -23.81 -26.77
C LEU A 546 72.20 -24.44 -28.17
N ASN A 547 71.31 -25.41 -28.36
CA ASN A 547 71.20 -26.20 -29.59
C ASN A 547 69.97 -25.88 -30.45
N GLY A 548 69.18 -24.87 -30.06
CA GLY A 548 68.03 -24.41 -30.83
C GLY A 548 66.76 -25.25 -30.63
N THR A 549 65.64 -24.61 -30.92
CA THR A 549 64.32 -25.21 -31.13
C THR A 549 64.01 -25.18 -32.62
N THR A 550 63.41 -26.23 -33.18
CA THR A 550 62.80 -26.22 -34.51
C THR A 550 61.30 -26.47 -34.40
N ILE A 551 60.53 -25.81 -35.26
CA ILE A 551 59.10 -26.08 -35.47
C ILE A 551 58.94 -26.46 -36.94
N ASN A 552 58.43 -27.67 -37.21
CA ASN A 552 58.35 -28.29 -38.53
C ASN A 552 59.70 -28.24 -39.27
N GLY A 553 60.77 -28.63 -38.59
CA GLY A 553 62.12 -28.61 -39.14
C GLY A 553 62.67 -27.20 -39.39
N ARG A 554 62.05 -26.13 -38.89
CA ARG A 554 62.55 -24.75 -39.09
C ARG A 554 62.92 -24.13 -37.77
N PHE A 555 64.14 -23.61 -37.65
CA PHE A 555 64.60 -23.01 -36.42
C PHE A 555 63.73 -21.83 -35.94
N LEU A 556 63.54 -21.76 -34.63
CA LEU A 556 62.93 -20.65 -33.91
C LEU A 556 64.05 -19.77 -33.33
N GLN A 557 64.17 -18.54 -33.82
CA GLN A 557 65.26 -17.63 -33.46
C GLN A 557 65.05 -16.98 -32.10
N TYR A 558 66.13 -16.75 -31.34
CA TYR A 558 66.01 -16.02 -30.09
C TYR A 558 65.50 -14.59 -30.32
N GLY A 559 64.50 -14.18 -29.52
CA GLY A 559 63.90 -12.85 -29.59
C GLY A 559 62.80 -12.68 -30.63
N HIS A 560 62.45 -13.75 -31.36
CA HIS A 560 61.29 -13.79 -32.26
C HIS A 560 60.36 -14.91 -31.79
N ASP A 561 59.05 -14.63 -31.78
CA ASP A 561 58.05 -15.66 -31.57
C ASP A 561 57.58 -16.30 -32.86
N ARG A 562 57.11 -17.54 -32.74
CA ARG A 562 56.35 -18.20 -33.80
C ARG A 562 55.06 -18.75 -33.22
N SER A 563 53.97 -18.51 -33.92
CA SER A 563 52.68 -19.13 -33.61
C SER A 563 52.76 -20.63 -33.89
N ILE A 564 52.37 -21.44 -32.90
CA ILE A 564 52.18 -22.88 -33.04
C ILE A 564 50.73 -23.13 -33.44
N VAL A 565 50.52 -24.05 -34.37
CA VAL A 565 49.20 -24.53 -34.79
C VAL A 565 49.07 -26.04 -34.58
N ASP A 566 47.83 -26.53 -34.51
CA ASP A 566 47.51 -27.94 -34.34
C ASP A 566 48.28 -28.82 -35.35
N GLY A 567 48.95 -29.86 -34.86
CA GLY A 567 49.75 -30.79 -35.67
C GLY A 567 51.23 -30.45 -35.79
N ASP A 568 51.67 -29.25 -35.40
CA ASP A 568 53.08 -28.83 -35.47
C ASP A 568 54.02 -29.80 -34.75
N LEU A 569 55.18 -30.03 -35.37
CA LEU A 569 56.29 -30.84 -34.86
C LEU A 569 57.35 -29.95 -34.25
N ILE A 570 57.62 -30.08 -32.95
CA ILE A 570 58.61 -29.28 -32.25
C ILE A 570 59.77 -30.17 -31.83
N ALA A 571 60.98 -29.88 -32.34
CA ALA A 571 62.19 -30.54 -31.87
C ALA A 571 63.01 -29.61 -30.98
N ILE A 572 63.39 -30.11 -29.80
CA ILE A 572 64.13 -29.40 -28.76
C ILE A 572 65.55 -29.95 -28.72
N ALA A 573 66.54 -29.11 -28.99
CA ALA A 573 67.98 -29.44 -28.98
C ALA A 573 68.40 -30.60 -29.92
N GLY A 574 67.54 -31.02 -30.86
CA GLY A 574 67.75 -32.25 -31.62
C GLY A 574 67.71 -33.51 -30.75
N TYR A 575 66.99 -33.47 -29.62
CA TYR A 575 66.87 -34.55 -28.65
C TYR A 575 65.42 -34.99 -28.45
N ALA A 576 64.55 -34.06 -28.05
CA ALA A 576 63.16 -34.34 -27.76
C ALA A 576 62.29 -33.86 -28.90
N VAL A 577 61.31 -34.67 -29.32
CA VAL A 577 60.37 -34.31 -30.37
C VAL A 577 58.96 -34.38 -29.83
N PHE A 578 58.23 -33.29 -29.97
CA PHE A 578 56.84 -33.18 -29.57
C PHE A 578 55.95 -32.94 -30.76
N ARG A 579 54.72 -33.44 -30.70
CA ARG A 579 53.64 -33.00 -31.58
C ARG A 579 52.63 -32.20 -30.78
N PHE A 580 52.27 -31.03 -31.28
CA PHE A 580 51.25 -30.19 -30.65
C PHE A 580 49.84 -30.53 -31.10
N SER A 581 48.92 -30.51 -30.14
CA SER A 581 47.48 -30.57 -30.39
C SER A 581 46.76 -29.55 -29.52
N THR A 582 45.80 -28.86 -30.10
CA THR A 582 44.90 -27.92 -29.44
C THR A 582 43.83 -28.67 -28.65
N ILE A 583 43.40 -28.09 -27.52
CA ILE A 583 42.26 -28.60 -26.74
C ILE A 583 41.09 -27.64 -26.95
N GLU A 584 39.96 -28.15 -27.43
CA GLU A 584 38.72 -27.37 -27.51
C GLU A 584 38.25 -26.99 -26.10
N ARG A 585 37.99 -25.70 -25.88
CA ARG A 585 37.50 -25.21 -24.58
C ARG A 585 36.08 -25.70 -24.33
N SER A 586 35.90 -26.51 -23.31
CA SER A 586 34.58 -26.89 -22.82
C SER A 586 34.10 -25.92 -21.74
N TYR A 587 32.89 -25.36 -21.93
CA TYR A 587 32.22 -24.55 -20.91
C TYR A 587 31.65 -25.40 -19.75
N PHE A 588 31.66 -26.73 -19.90
CA PHE A 588 31.21 -27.68 -18.91
C PHE A 588 32.41 -28.35 -18.21
N PRO A 589 32.61 -28.12 -16.89
CA PRO A 589 33.82 -28.54 -16.16
C PRO A 589 34.16 -30.03 -16.27
N PHE A 590 33.12 -30.87 -16.40
CA PHE A 590 33.19 -32.32 -16.28
C PHE A 590 33.30 -33.04 -17.62
N PHE A 591 33.18 -32.32 -18.74
CA PHE A 591 33.35 -32.87 -20.08
C PHE A 591 34.65 -32.35 -20.67
N ARG A 592 35.68 -33.20 -20.65
CA ARG A 592 36.97 -32.95 -21.31
C ARG A 592 37.23 -34.07 -22.31
N PRO A 593 37.51 -33.77 -23.59
CA PRO A 593 38.01 -34.79 -24.50
C PRO A 593 39.39 -35.27 -24.01
N PRO A 594 39.67 -36.58 -24.03
CA PRO A 594 40.99 -37.08 -23.68
C PRO A 594 42.05 -36.54 -24.66
N ALA A 595 43.28 -36.34 -24.17
CA ALA A 595 44.39 -35.96 -25.02
C ALA A 595 44.56 -36.98 -26.17
N PRO A 596 44.85 -36.53 -27.40
CA PRO A 596 45.13 -37.45 -28.50
C PRO A 596 46.33 -38.32 -28.14
N ARG A 597 46.16 -39.64 -28.23
CA ARG A 597 47.24 -40.61 -28.06
C ARG A 597 47.79 -40.95 -29.43
N TYR A 598 49.09 -40.77 -29.59
CA TYR A 598 49.80 -41.23 -30.78
C TYR A 598 50.20 -42.70 -30.60
N PRO A 599 50.18 -43.50 -31.67
CA PRO A 599 50.61 -44.89 -31.59
C PRO A 599 52.06 -44.96 -31.11
N SER A 600 52.37 -45.94 -30.27
CA SER A 600 53.75 -46.23 -29.86
C SER A 600 54.61 -46.49 -31.09
N LEU A 601 55.86 -46.04 -31.05
CA LEU A 601 56.81 -46.31 -32.12
C LEU A 601 56.99 -47.83 -32.29
N PRO A 602 57.23 -48.32 -33.52
CA PRO A 602 57.59 -49.72 -33.75
C PRO A 602 58.82 -50.12 -32.93
N ASP A 603 58.85 -51.37 -32.45
CA ASP A 603 60.03 -51.95 -31.80
C ASP A 603 61.25 -51.86 -32.75
N GLY A 604 62.42 -51.51 -32.24
CA GLY A 604 63.64 -51.32 -33.04
C GLY A 604 63.78 -49.93 -33.69
N THR A 605 62.86 -48.99 -33.43
CA THR A 605 63.02 -47.59 -33.86
C THR A 605 64.20 -46.95 -33.13
N TRP A 606 65.23 -46.55 -33.87
CA TRP A 606 66.42 -45.89 -33.32
C TRP A 606 66.43 -44.38 -33.56
N ALA A 607 65.71 -43.88 -34.56
CA ALA A 607 65.54 -42.46 -34.84
C ALA A 607 64.16 -42.14 -35.43
N ILE A 608 63.76 -40.88 -35.38
CA ILE A 608 62.57 -40.37 -36.08
C ILE A 608 63.00 -39.34 -37.11
N LEU A 609 62.58 -39.51 -38.35
CA LEU A 609 62.64 -38.48 -39.37
C LEU A 609 61.40 -37.59 -39.29
N LEU A 610 61.60 -36.30 -39.11
CA LEU A 610 60.58 -35.25 -39.09
C LEU A 610 60.55 -34.60 -40.46
N ASP A 611 59.48 -34.82 -41.22
CA ASP A 611 59.23 -34.11 -42.46
C ASP A 611 58.44 -32.83 -42.14
N GLY A 612 59.15 -31.71 -42.07
CA GLY A 612 58.58 -30.41 -41.79
C GLY A 612 57.64 -29.89 -42.89
N GLY A 613 57.83 -30.32 -44.14
CA GLY A 613 56.99 -29.90 -45.26
C GLY A 613 55.58 -30.51 -45.21
N SER A 614 55.47 -31.77 -44.78
CA SER A 614 54.19 -32.48 -44.69
C SER A 614 53.64 -32.65 -43.28
N GLY A 615 54.40 -32.26 -42.24
CA GLY A 615 54.05 -32.47 -40.84
C GLY A 615 54.05 -33.96 -40.41
N ARG A 616 54.68 -34.83 -41.21
CA ARG A 616 54.76 -36.27 -40.97
C ARG A 616 56.00 -36.63 -40.17
N THR A 617 55.89 -37.71 -39.40
CA THR A 617 57.02 -38.33 -38.70
C THR A 617 57.16 -39.76 -39.18
N ILE A 618 58.37 -40.14 -39.58
CA ILE A 618 58.66 -41.47 -40.10
C ILE A 618 59.67 -42.15 -39.17
N PRO A 619 59.31 -43.27 -38.50
CA PRO A 619 60.24 -44.01 -37.66
C PRO A 619 61.31 -44.69 -38.53
N LEU A 620 62.57 -44.58 -38.12
CA LEU A 620 63.69 -45.30 -38.70
C LEU A 620 63.97 -46.53 -37.83
N VAL A 621 63.66 -47.70 -38.37
CA VAL A 621 63.77 -49.00 -37.70
C VAL A 621 65.01 -49.72 -38.23
N ASP A 622 65.78 -50.34 -37.33
CA ASP A 622 66.90 -51.26 -37.58
C ASP A 622 67.67 -51.10 -38.90
N GLY A 623 68.91 -50.59 -38.81
CA GLY A 623 69.83 -50.51 -39.95
C GLY A 623 69.72 -49.22 -40.76
N ALA A 624 70.23 -49.25 -41.99
CA ALA A 624 70.33 -48.08 -42.84
C ALA A 624 69.04 -47.85 -43.65
N SER A 625 68.58 -46.61 -43.68
CA SER A 625 67.50 -46.14 -44.55
C SER A 625 68.04 -45.21 -45.63
N TYR A 626 67.43 -45.23 -46.80
CA TYR A 626 67.82 -44.43 -47.96
C TYR A 626 66.69 -43.46 -48.28
N LEU A 627 66.97 -42.17 -48.10
CA LEU A 627 66.03 -41.07 -48.34
C LEU A 627 66.07 -40.68 -49.82
N GLY A 628 64.89 -40.52 -50.41
CA GLY A 628 64.69 -40.02 -51.77
C GLY A 628 63.47 -39.10 -51.87
N LYS A 629 63.08 -38.80 -53.11
CA LYS A 629 61.91 -37.99 -53.44
C LYS A 629 60.79 -38.89 -54.00
N ASP A 630 59.57 -38.74 -53.51
CA ASP A 630 58.40 -39.43 -54.07
C ASP A 630 57.83 -38.74 -55.32
N GLU A 631 56.84 -39.36 -55.97
CA GLU A 631 56.18 -38.83 -57.18
C GLU A 631 55.52 -37.45 -56.99
N ASN A 632 55.15 -37.11 -55.75
CA ASN A 632 54.52 -35.83 -55.38
C ASN A 632 55.53 -34.80 -54.86
N GLY A 633 56.82 -35.15 -54.85
CA GLY A 633 57.90 -34.33 -54.36
C GLY A 633 58.09 -34.31 -52.84
N GLY A 634 57.46 -35.23 -52.11
CA GLY A 634 57.64 -35.48 -50.68
C GLY A 634 58.77 -36.46 -50.36
N ILE A 635 59.03 -36.67 -49.07
CA ILE A 635 60.11 -37.56 -48.60
C ILE A 635 59.68 -39.02 -48.73
N SER A 636 60.48 -39.81 -49.45
CA SER A 636 60.38 -41.27 -49.49
C SER A 636 61.56 -41.93 -48.78
N LEU A 637 61.32 -43.10 -48.17
CA LEU A 637 62.36 -43.90 -47.52
C LEU A 637 62.32 -45.34 -48.04
N ALA A 638 63.50 -45.87 -48.38
CA ALA A 638 63.70 -47.26 -48.77
C ALA A 638 64.69 -47.95 -47.81
N SER A 639 64.56 -49.27 -47.62
CA SER A 639 65.48 -50.08 -46.79
C SER A 639 66.78 -50.47 -47.50
N ALA A 640 66.88 -50.20 -48.81
CA ALA A 640 68.06 -50.40 -49.63
C ALA A 640 68.21 -49.23 -50.62
N GLU A 641 69.40 -49.05 -51.17
CA GLU A 641 69.65 -48.02 -52.19
C GLU A 641 68.82 -48.30 -53.45
N VAL A 642 68.05 -47.31 -53.88
CA VAL A 642 67.22 -47.37 -55.09
C VAL A 642 67.56 -46.19 -55.99
N SER A 643 67.20 -46.28 -57.27
CA SER A 643 67.36 -45.16 -58.21
C SER A 643 66.64 -43.92 -57.66
N GLY A 644 67.37 -42.83 -57.42
CA GLY A 644 66.84 -41.59 -56.85
C GLY A 644 67.05 -41.42 -55.33
N SER A 645 67.75 -42.34 -54.66
CA SER A 645 68.21 -42.15 -53.27
C SER A 645 69.28 -41.04 -53.21
N ILE A 646 69.11 -40.06 -52.32
CA ILE A 646 69.98 -38.89 -52.18
C ILE A 646 70.76 -38.85 -50.87
N LEU A 647 70.28 -39.53 -49.83
CA LEU A 647 70.91 -39.55 -48.51
C LEU A 647 70.74 -40.93 -47.87
N LYS A 648 71.86 -41.55 -47.49
CA LYS A 648 71.87 -42.74 -46.64
C LYS A 648 71.92 -42.32 -45.18
N ILE A 649 71.04 -42.90 -44.38
CA ILE A 649 70.85 -42.62 -42.95
C ILE A 649 71.04 -43.93 -42.18
N ALA A 650 72.08 -44.04 -41.35
CA ALA A 650 72.36 -45.25 -40.58
C ALA A 650 72.65 -44.95 -39.09
N PRO A 651 72.36 -45.90 -38.18
CA PRO A 651 72.60 -45.73 -36.75
C PRO A 651 74.10 -45.63 -36.45
N SER A 652 74.49 -44.67 -35.61
CA SER A 652 75.86 -44.58 -35.05
C SER A 652 75.95 -45.30 -33.70
N THR A 653 77.14 -45.71 -33.27
CA THR A 653 77.37 -46.20 -31.90
C THR A 653 77.49 -45.08 -30.87
N GLU A 654 77.69 -43.83 -31.31
CA GLU A 654 77.74 -42.67 -30.43
C GLU A 654 76.33 -42.06 -30.24
N PRO A 655 75.95 -41.68 -29.00
CA PRO A 655 74.65 -41.08 -28.74
C PRO A 655 74.51 -39.73 -29.46
N PHE A 656 73.28 -39.43 -29.93
CA PHE A 656 72.92 -38.24 -30.72
C PHE A 656 73.56 -38.15 -32.12
N GLN A 657 74.40 -39.12 -32.50
CA GLN A 657 75.02 -39.22 -33.81
C GLN A 657 74.30 -40.20 -34.72
N MET A 658 74.43 -39.95 -36.02
CA MET A 658 73.98 -40.86 -37.07
C MET A 658 74.98 -40.80 -38.22
N ASP A 659 75.21 -41.93 -38.87
CA ASP A 659 76.04 -41.98 -40.07
C ASP A 659 75.18 -41.53 -41.26
N LEU A 660 75.39 -40.27 -41.65
CA LEU A 660 74.76 -39.65 -42.81
C LEU A 660 75.76 -39.58 -43.95
N GLN A 661 75.42 -40.20 -45.08
CA GLN A 661 76.23 -40.17 -46.29
C GLN A 661 75.39 -39.66 -47.46
N THR A 662 75.83 -38.55 -48.05
CA THR A 662 75.23 -38.03 -49.29
C THR A 662 75.53 -38.98 -50.44
N LEU A 663 74.53 -39.26 -51.27
CA LEU A 663 74.66 -40.10 -52.46
C LEU A 663 74.68 -39.21 -53.71
N ASP A 664 75.17 -39.76 -54.82
CA ASP A 664 75.17 -39.04 -56.09
C ASP A 664 73.72 -38.86 -56.58
N SER A 665 73.34 -37.61 -56.81
CA SER A 665 72.00 -37.25 -57.31
C SER A 665 72.12 -36.72 -58.73
N ASP A 666 71.26 -37.19 -59.65
CA ASP A 666 71.24 -36.81 -61.07
C ASP A 666 70.68 -35.39 -61.35
N GLY A 667 70.99 -34.38 -60.51
CA GLY A 667 70.45 -33.02 -60.66
C GLY A 667 71.27 -31.91 -59.98
N ASP A 668 70.85 -30.66 -60.22
CA ASP A 668 71.50 -29.44 -59.70
C ASP A 668 71.19 -29.13 -58.22
N ASP A 669 70.31 -29.91 -57.59
CA ASP A 669 69.95 -29.75 -56.18
C ASP A 669 71.02 -30.38 -55.27
N GLN A 670 71.31 -29.72 -54.15
CA GLN A 670 72.32 -30.13 -53.17
C GLN A 670 71.69 -30.23 -51.78
N LEU A 671 72.24 -31.09 -50.92
CA LEU A 671 71.84 -31.18 -49.52
C LEU A 671 72.43 -30.00 -48.73
N PHE A 672 71.59 -29.23 -48.05
CA PHE A 672 71.99 -28.20 -47.11
C PHE A 672 71.78 -28.70 -45.68
N GLY A 673 72.85 -28.62 -44.87
CA GLY A 673 72.78 -28.78 -43.42
C GLY A 673 72.67 -27.42 -42.74
N MET A 674 71.65 -27.24 -41.92
CA MET A 674 71.34 -26.02 -41.18
C MET A 674 71.52 -26.25 -39.68
N PHE A 675 72.21 -25.35 -38.99
CA PHE A 675 72.45 -25.47 -37.55
C PHE A 675 72.53 -24.10 -36.87
N LYS A 676 72.33 -24.10 -35.56
CA LYS A 676 72.47 -22.91 -34.72
C LYS A 676 73.94 -22.57 -34.52
N TYR A 677 74.32 -21.33 -34.81
CA TYR A 677 75.69 -20.83 -34.61
C TYR A 677 75.76 -19.86 -33.42
N GLU A 678 74.85 -18.88 -33.39
CA GLU A 678 74.69 -17.93 -32.28
C GLU A 678 73.20 -17.76 -31.94
N ASP A 679 72.90 -16.96 -30.91
CA ASP A 679 71.53 -16.76 -30.43
C ASP A 679 70.55 -16.32 -31.51
N ARG A 680 71.00 -15.41 -32.39
CA ARG A 680 70.19 -14.81 -33.47
C ARG A 680 70.62 -15.27 -34.88
N THR A 681 71.52 -16.23 -34.98
CA THR A 681 72.17 -16.57 -36.24
C THR A 681 72.17 -18.07 -36.47
N TYR A 682 71.57 -18.49 -37.57
CA TYR A 682 71.61 -19.85 -38.08
C TYR A 682 72.39 -19.86 -39.38
N LEU A 683 73.18 -20.91 -39.57
CA LEU A 683 73.99 -21.09 -40.77
C LEU A 683 73.42 -22.26 -41.57
N ALA A 684 73.32 -22.08 -42.88
CA ALA A 684 73.08 -23.16 -43.82
C ALA A 684 74.34 -23.41 -44.65
N VAL A 685 74.69 -24.67 -44.79
CA VAL A 685 75.89 -25.11 -45.50
C VAL A 685 75.54 -26.19 -46.51
N GLY A 686 75.91 -25.97 -47.77
CA GLY A 686 75.80 -26.98 -48.83
C GLY A 686 76.83 -28.10 -48.64
N ILE A 687 76.36 -29.34 -48.54
CA ILE A 687 77.15 -30.55 -48.35
C ILE A 687 77.37 -31.20 -49.72
N PRO A 688 78.62 -31.40 -50.19
CA PRO A 688 78.89 -32.05 -51.48
C PRO A 688 78.35 -33.48 -51.54
N SER A 689 78.09 -34.02 -52.73
CA SER A 689 77.70 -35.43 -52.90
C SER A 689 78.87 -36.38 -52.58
N GLY A 690 78.54 -37.61 -52.17
CA GLY A 690 79.51 -38.68 -51.89
C GLY A 690 80.28 -38.55 -50.58
N VAL A 691 80.03 -37.52 -49.77
CA VAL A 691 80.73 -37.30 -48.49
C VAL A 691 79.89 -37.70 -47.29
N ARG A 692 80.57 -38.11 -46.21
CA ARG A 692 79.97 -38.29 -44.89
C ARG A 692 79.78 -36.94 -44.21
N VAL A 693 78.56 -36.67 -43.75
CA VAL A 693 78.18 -35.39 -43.15
C VAL A 693 78.97 -35.12 -41.86
N SER A 694 79.19 -36.13 -41.02
CA SER A 694 79.95 -36.01 -39.77
C SER A 694 81.42 -35.64 -40.01
N GLU A 695 82.05 -36.20 -41.04
CA GLU A 695 83.43 -35.85 -41.42
C GLU A 695 83.51 -34.43 -42.00
N PHE A 696 82.52 -34.04 -42.82
CA PHE A 696 82.45 -32.72 -43.43
C PHE A 696 82.31 -31.59 -42.39
N PHE A 697 81.65 -31.86 -41.26
CA PHE A 697 81.39 -30.88 -40.19
C PHE A 697 82.24 -31.05 -38.93
N LYS A 698 83.22 -31.96 -38.92
CA LYS A 698 83.96 -32.37 -37.70
C LYS A 698 84.55 -31.21 -36.88
N ASP A 699 85.02 -30.15 -37.56
CA ASP A 699 85.69 -29.00 -36.93
C ASP A 699 84.86 -27.71 -36.94
N VAL A 700 83.56 -27.79 -37.31
CA VAL A 700 82.67 -26.63 -37.33
C VAL A 700 81.98 -26.48 -35.95
N PRO A 701 82.08 -25.32 -35.26
CA PRO A 701 81.37 -25.12 -34.00
C PRO A 701 79.86 -25.14 -34.22
N GLY A 702 79.11 -25.80 -33.33
CA GLY A 702 77.67 -25.90 -33.46
C GLY A 702 77.18 -27.07 -34.34
N THR A 703 78.09 -27.92 -34.83
CA THR A 703 77.78 -29.14 -35.62
C THR A 703 78.24 -30.43 -34.94
N GLU A 704 78.37 -30.41 -33.61
CA GLU A 704 78.94 -31.50 -32.81
C GLU A 704 78.18 -32.81 -32.98
N TYR A 705 76.88 -32.78 -33.31
CA TYR A 705 76.10 -33.97 -33.63
C TYR A 705 75.01 -33.65 -34.67
N ALA A 706 74.71 -34.63 -35.52
CA ALA A 706 73.83 -34.42 -36.66
C ALA A 706 72.35 -34.22 -36.27
N SER A 707 71.91 -34.74 -35.11
CA SER A 707 70.50 -34.66 -34.70
C SER A 707 69.99 -33.25 -34.41
N LYS A 708 70.89 -32.28 -34.13
CA LYS A 708 70.51 -30.85 -33.99
C LYS A 708 70.50 -30.08 -35.30
N MET A 709 70.88 -30.72 -36.41
CA MET A 709 70.81 -30.10 -37.72
C MET A 709 69.42 -30.28 -38.32
N THR A 710 68.99 -29.26 -39.05
CA THR A 710 67.91 -29.38 -40.02
C THR A 710 68.52 -29.56 -41.39
N PHE A 711 67.96 -30.42 -42.21
CA PHE A 711 68.38 -30.64 -43.58
C PHE A 711 67.34 -30.15 -44.56
N CYS A 712 67.82 -29.67 -45.71
CA CYS A 712 67.00 -29.14 -46.78
C CYS A 712 67.68 -29.52 -48.10
N PHE A 713 66.96 -30.15 -49.02
CA PHE A 713 67.46 -30.36 -50.37
C PHE A 713 66.92 -29.26 -51.27
N GLY A 714 67.75 -28.65 -52.12
CA GLY A 714 67.32 -27.57 -53.00
C GLY A 714 68.42 -26.97 -53.84
N GLN A 715 68.07 -25.94 -54.61
CA GLN A 715 69.01 -25.23 -55.48
C GLN A 715 69.95 -24.32 -54.68
N ARG A 716 71.15 -24.09 -55.23
CA ARG A 716 72.16 -23.19 -54.64
C ARG A 716 71.58 -21.80 -54.37
N SER A 717 71.49 -21.43 -53.09
CA SER A 717 71.19 -20.06 -52.67
C SER A 717 72.44 -19.17 -52.83
N GLN A 718 72.24 -17.87 -53.12
CA GLN A 718 73.34 -16.91 -53.26
C GLN A 718 73.98 -16.62 -51.89
N GLY A 719 74.94 -17.45 -51.48
CA GLY A 719 75.72 -17.28 -50.25
C GLY A 719 77.13 -16.73 -50.47
N GLU A 720 77.73 -16.14 -49.44
CA GLU A 720 79.15 -15.83 -49.46
C GLU A 720 79.96 -17.15 -49.39
N SER A 721 80.83 -17.37 -50.38
CA SER A 721 81.74 -18.50 -50.37
C SER A 721 82.90 -18.20 -49.44
N THR A 722 82.99 -18.89 -48.31
CA THR A 722 84.15 -18.82 -47.42
C THR A 722 85.02 -20.06 -47.57
N THR A 723 86.25 -19.99 -47.06
CA THR A 723 87.11 -21.17 -46.93
C THR A 723 87.25 -21.48 -45.45
N MET A 724 86.63 -22.58 -45.01
CA MET A 724 86.84 -23.13 -43.67
C MET A 724 87.60 -24.43 -43.79
N HIS A 725 88.73 -24.53 -43.08
CA HIS A 725 89.57 -25.73 -42.97
C HIS A 725 89.91 -26.41 -44.32
N GLY A 726 90.29 -25.62 -45.34
CA GLY A 726 90.80 -26.14 -46.61
C GLY A 726 89.74 -26.63 -47.60
N SER A 727 88.46 -26.67 -47.20
CA SER A 727 87.33 -26.88 -48.10
C SER A 727 86.63 -25.54 -48.37
N LYS A 728 86.25 -25.29 -49.63
CA LYS A 728 85.37 -24.16 -49.95
C LYS A 728 83.97 -24.50 -49.45
N ILE A 729 83.57 -23.88 -48.35
CA ILE A 729 82.26 -24.06 -47.75
C ILE A 729 81.45 -22.80 -48.04
N GLN A 730 80.29 -22.95 -48.68
CA GLN A 730 79.36 -21.84 -48.84
C GLN A 730 78.54 -21.71 -47.57
N LEU A 731 78.67 -20.55 -46.92
CA LEU A 731 77.91 -20.21 -45.74
C LEU A 731 76.79 -19.27 -46.15
N VAL A 732 75.56 -19.65 -45.84
CA VAL A 732 74.40 -18.78 -45.96
C VAL A 732 73.93 -18.45 -44.55
N THR A 733 74.08 -17.19 -44.19
CA THR A 733 73.53 -16.66 -42.94
C THR A 733 72.03 -16.50 -43.11
N ILE A 734 71.26 -17.20 -42.29
CA ILE A 734 69.80 -17.09 -42.27
C ILE A 734 69.42 -16.12 -41.16
N GLN A 735 69.01 -14.90 -41.54
CA GLN A 735 68.35 -13.94 -40.66
C GLN A 735 66.84 -14.06 -40.83
N SER A 736 66.08 -13.75 -39.78
CA SER A 736 64.62 -14.01 -39.69
C SER A 736 63.87 -13.58 -40.96
N ASP A 737 62.98 -14.46 -41.42
CA ASP A 737 62.09 -14.40 -42.61
C ASP A 737 62.68 -14.86 -43.96
N ASP A 738 64.00 -15.04 -44.09
CA ASP A 738 64.62 -15.62 -45.29
C ASP A 738 64.81 -17.14 -45.16
N GLU A 739 63.72 -17.90 -45.24
CA GLU A 739 63.80 -19.36 -45.24
C GLU A 739 64.44 -19.90 -46.53
N PRO A 740 65.36 -20.87 -46.47
CA PRO A 740 65.87 -21.51 -47.67
C PRO A 740 64.73 -22.22 -48.41
N ARG A 741 64.61 -21.98 -49.71
CA ARG A 741 63.64 -22.66 -50.58
C ARG A 741 64.04 -24.12 -50.76
N CYS A 742 63.48 -25.00 -49.94
CA CYS A 742 63.66 -26.44 -50.07
C CYS A 742 62.81 -26.99 -51.22
N THR A 743 63.42 -27.74 -52.13
CA THR A 743 62.71 -28.58 -53.12
C THR A 743 62.29 -29.93 -52.50
N LEU A 744 62.91 -30.33 -51.39
CA LEU A 744 62.53 -31.42 -50.51
C LEU A 744 62.96 -31.09 -49.06
N GLY A 745 62.03 -31.17 -48.11
CA GLY A 745 62.23 -30.71 -46.73
C GLY A 745 61.64 -29.31 -46.47
N PRO A 746 61.99 -28.65 -45.36
CA PRO A 746 63.03 -29.02 -44.40
C PRO A 746 62.66 -30.27 -43.60
N PHE A 747 63.67 -31.07 -43.29
CA PHE A 747 63.51 -32.26 -42.45
C PHE A 747 64.59 -32.34 -41.39
N GLN A 748 64.30 -33.03 -40.30
CA GLN A 748 65.24 -33.24 -39.21
C GLN A 748 65.18 -34.70 -38.81
N ILE A 749 66.32 -35.29 -38.46
CA ILE A 749 66.36 -36.67 -37.97
C ILE A 749 66.83 -36.60 -36.52
N VAL A 750 66.02 -37.13 -35.62
CA VAL A 750 66.30 -37.13 -34.19
C VAL A 750 66.58 -38.54 -33.73
N ASP A 751 67.82 -38.78 -33.27
CA ASP A 751 68.21 -40.04 -32.63
C ASP A 751 67.46 -40.18 -31.29
N LEU A 752 66.83 -41.34 -31.07
CA LEU A 752 66.04 -41.64 -29.88
C LEU A 752 66.81 -42.35 -28.77
N ARG A 753 68.05 -42.77 -29.05
CA ARG A 753 68.86 -43.62 -28.15
C ARG A 753 69.55 -42.86 -27.03
#